data_AF-A0A7V4LY20-F1
#
_entry.id   AF-A0A7V4LY20-F1
#
_cell.length_a   1.000
_cell.length_b   1.000
_cell.length_c   1.000
_cell.angle_alpha   90.00
_cell.angle_beta   90.00
_cell.angle_gamma   90.00
#
_symmetry.space_group_name_H-M   'P 1'
#
loop_
_entity.id
_entity.type
_entity.pdbx_description
1 polymer ?
#
loop_
_entity_poly.entity_id
_entity_poly.type
_entity_poly.pdbx_seq_one_letter_code
_entity_poly.pdbx_strand_id
1 'polypeptide(L)'
;MFIRSLGRAAGLTLVASRCFADVTWTGGGADKNWSTPANWSVALNNPTTDRVVFASTDTSDTVAKNMDADWTVGGLRAIQNGGTHILNLCGRTLTIGTNGDLYVQRASSGAAVLVISNGAVLVTNRIYAEQGSYLIITNGATLGGPFRNVYVGTGGNGYMHFTGGSASGGVFETGNIQIGGNNSEGRLVISPGSITTIRVHTNFFLNSTGAAGKQRGAARIGWPDPARGNQWYLPYGVNIRIGSPSARGRLHVHYITSIYDGGTFSRLATTGGGQFEAWLSELIVSETWGTENGSTGILDLAGMDAFWLDAVEARLGTSVSNGTRASRAWVYFPAGTARFDRVYMGDSVNAGSYALLDLSNTVCAISQTLQMKTSGRINIRVWDRPAGLDLSNDVSLVCQGSARITVTFNSAPGPGVDPLWGIRQAGNHAAELGSLAQSGTILLQKGSFAGSNDYKTCVFHDSGSGFTYAALVTNTMTVPPAVKAKDISVEVDGESTIRITPADMILAVYNPDSLSETNRTISCPGYMGGAEQPYIDFATSGPLPVTNENVTVKIYYEGGVTAQDSAKAVFVPIAAPVLTNVTWQGLARNYAYLDRREWKWGANWVGNRPPSNPTPATVIFEDLDALPSVAKLLPPVPNAGGVATDAWTVGNIRVGNLSGGHTLDLGGRTLRTSGEFRVERLVGSGASYLVCSNGTLDVGSQMVILNSTVTLHNVSITVPAQGTVTVSSASTAVFTNGTSINGKFLKLAVGVSGNGILDMRQATVRGGTLDLCDLQVGGGGAGSEGYLYFTSNTLQTIRVASNFFLNSQEPLAGMQRGAGLVGAPDPTVSNLWFLPRGVNIYIGSPSARGRLRVHKDDSSYGGTKTSRLVASGGGVFEAWLTELTVAYTKGSNEGNPVGILDLRAVDSFFAEADSVSIGEDLGTRGTRGEVLLPPGTAVFGTLTMGRVTNPAPLGASYAILELNDTIVAVTNSATLSDTARVRINVYGNRASGLILPGLPSVSNGASVVVTFIQPPTHQGLHYGLKVAGRVAAALQAATWLSWNDSAIGGRALIYEYQGNTYLGLPPSGGTVFVVH
;
A
#
# COMPACT_ATOMS: atom_id res chain seq x y z
N MET A 1 -18.75 -10.70 -48.82
CA MET A 1 -17.83 -11.75 -49.32
C MET A 1 -18.40 -13.09 -48.88
N PHE A 2 -18.57 -14.00 -49.82
CA PHE A 2 -19.40 -15.22 -49.78
C PHE A 2 -19.08 -16.20 -48.63
N ILE A 3 -20.12 -16.67 -47.96
CA ILE A 3 -20.11 -17.93 -47.20
C ILE A 3 -20.21 -19.06 -48.24
N ARG A 4 -19.15 -19.86 -48.41
CA ARG A 4 -19.21 -21.16 -49.09
C ARG A 4 -19.28 -22.26 -48.06
N SER A 5 -20.38 -22.99 -48.07
CA SER A 5 -20.51 -24.32 -47.49
C SER A 5 -19.65 -25.30 -48.29
N LEU A 6 -18.93 -26.16 -47.58
CA LEU A 6 -18.44 -27.43 -48.13
C LEU A 6 -18.89 -28.52 -47.16
N GLY A 7 -19.86 -29.29 -47.62
CA GLY A 7 -20.25 -30.54 -47.01
C GLY A 7 -19.10 -31.55 -47.07
N ARG A 8 -18.78 -32.11 -45.91
CA ARG A 8 -18.30 -33.48 -45.80
C ARG A 8 -19.14 -34.16 -44.73
N ALA A 9 -20.07 -34.99 -45.19
CA ALA A 9 -20.75 -35.98 -44.38
C ALA A 9 -19.70 -37.02 -43.92
N ALA A 10 -18.99 -36.73 -42.83
CA ALA A 10 -18.51 -37.77 -41.95
C ALA A 10 -19.71 -38.14 -41.07
N GLY A 11 -20.07 -39.43 -41.03
CA GLY A 11 -21.18 -39.93 -40.24
C GLY A 11 -21.10 -39.42 -38.80
N LEU A 12 -21.90 -38.40 -38.50
CA LEU A 12 -22.21 -37.99 -37.14
C LEU A 12 -23.13 -39.10 -36.61
N THR A 13 -22.54 -40.18 -36.12
CA THR A 13 -23.23 -41.04 -35.17
C THR A 13 -23.53 -40.14 -33.99
N LEU A 14 -24.75 -39.61 -33.96
CA LEU A 14 -25.29 -38.96 -32.77
C LEU A 14 -25.18 -40.03 -31.68
N VAL A 15 -24.15 -39.95 -30.86
CA VAL A 15 -24.07 -40.75 -29.64
C VAL A 15 -25.20 -40.20 -28.81
N ALA A 16 -26.40 -40.79 -28.95
CA ALA A 16 -27.51 -40.54 -28.06
C ALA A 16 -26.90 -40.67 -26.66
N SER A 17 -26.91 -39.57 -25.89
CA SER A 17 -26.53 -39.64 -24.49
C SER A 17 -27.46 -40.68 -23.89
N ARG A 18 -26.96 -41.89 -23.65
CA ARG A 18 -27.75 -42.91 -22.99
C ARG A 18 -28.09 -42.29 -21.64
N CYS A 19 -29.34 -41.90 -21.46
CA CYS A 19 -29.84 -41.47 -20.18
C CYS A 19 -29.71 -42.70 -19.28
N PHE A 20 -28.67 -42.74 -18.46
CA PHE A 20 -28.56 -43.72 -17.39
C PHE A 20 -29.82 -43.57 -16.53
N ALA A 21 -30.53 -44.66 -16.28
CA ALA A 21 -31.54 -44.62 -15.24
C ALA A 21 -30.81 -44.40 -13.90
N ASP A 22 -31.37 -43.56 -13.04
CA ASP A 22 -30.82 -43.33 -11.70
C ASP A 22 -31.43 -44.35 -10.75
N VAL A 23 -30.60 -45.18 -10.13
CA VAL A 23 -30.99 -46.08 -9.04
C VAL A 23 -30.47 -45.49 -7.73
N THR A 24 -31.41 -45.07 -6.87
CA THR A 24 -31.08 -44.31 -5.66
C THR A 24 -30.98 -45.24 -4.45
N TRP A 25 -29.93 -45.06 -3.65
CA TRP A 25 -29.80 -45.72 -2.35
C TRP A 25 -30.82 -45.16 -1.37
N THR A 26 -31.71 -46.03 -0.86
CA THR A 26 -32.70 -45.70 0.17
C THR A 26 -32.24 -46.14 1.56
N GLY A 27 -31.34 -47.14 1.64
CA GLY A 27 -30.85 -47.70 2.89
C GLY A 27 -31.93 -48.40 3.73
N GLY A 28 -33.06 -48.78 3.13
CA GLY A 28 -34.23 -49.35 3.81
C GLY A 28 -34.12 -50.84 4.17
N GLY A 29 -33.04 -51.52 3.80
CA GLY A 29 -32.79 -52.93 4.12
C GLY A 29 -32.37 -53.15 5.58
N ALA A 30 -32.48 -54.42 6.02
CA ALA A 30 -32.06 -54.85 7.35
C ALA A 30 -30.53 -54.82 7.55
N ASP A 31 -29.77 -54.87 6.46
CA ASP A 31 -28.34 -54.62 6.42
C ASP A 31 -28.02 -53.46 5.45
N LYS A 32 -26.74 -53.09 5.33
CA LYS A 32 -26.29 -52.04 4.41
C LYS A 32 -25.50 -52.61 3.22
N ASN A 33 -25.83 -53.82 2.78
CA ASN A 33 -25.18 -54.47 1.65
C ASN A 33 -25.78 -54.01 0.32
N TRP A 34 -24.95 -53.89 -0.72
CA TRP A 34 -25.39 -53.56 -2.07
C TRP A 34 -26.27 -54.65 -2.71
N SER A 35 -26.08 -55.92 -2.36
CA SER A 35 -26.91 -57.02 -2.87
C SER A 35 -28.34 -57.04 -2.30
N THR A 36 -28.61 -56.35 -1.19
CA THR A 36 -29.92 -56.33 -0.52
C THR A 36 -30.91 -55.44 -1.30
N PRO A 37 -31.95 -55.99 -1.95
CA PRO A 37 -32.82 -55.20 -2.84
C PRO A 37 -33.53 -54.04 -2.13
N ALA A 38 -33.87 -54.21 -0.84
CA ALA A 38 -34.57 -53.20 -0.04
C ALA A 38 -33.73 -51.94 0.25
N ASN A 39 -32.42 -51.95 0.01
CA ASN A 39 -31.56 -50.78 0.12
C ASN A 39 -31.65 -49.82 -1.07
N TRP A 40 -32.39 -50.18 -2.12
CA TRP A 40 -32.45 -49.45 -3.37
C TRP A 40 -33.88 -49.07 -3.74
N SER A 41 -34.03 -47.97 -4.48
CA SER A 41 -35.33 -47.53 -5.02
C SER A 41 -35.90 -48.55 -6.01
N VAL A 42 -35.02 -49.27 -6.71
CA VAL A 42 -35.29 -50.42 -7.57
C VAL A 42 -34.13 -51.39 -7.36
N ALA A 43 -34.40 -52.70 -7.30
CA ALA A 43 -33.37 -53.71 -7.11
C ALA A 43 -32.22 -53.52 -8.13
N LEU A 44 -30.98 -53.40 -7.64
CA LEU A 44 -29.81 -53.12 -8.45
C LEU A 44 -29.23 -54.41 -9.04
N ASN A 45 -29.11 -54.50 -10.37
CA ASN A 45 -28.45 -55.62 -11.05
C ASN A 45 -26.91 -55.50 -10.99
N ASN A 46 -26.21 -56.63 -11.03
CA ASN A 46 -24.74 -56.68 -11.13
C ASN A 46 -24.29 -57.63 -12.26
N PRO A 47 -23.67 -57.14 -13.34
CA PRO A 47 -23.38 -55.74 -13.65
C PRO A 47 -24.67 -54.96 -14.00
N THR A 48 -24.62 -53.62 -13.89
CA THR A 48 -25.67 -52.73 -14.39
C THR A 48 -25.09 -51.61 -15.25
N THR A 49 -25.88 -51.15 -16.23
CA THR A 49 -25.61 -49.93 -16.99
C THR A 49 -26.17 -48.69 -16.31
N ASP A 50 -26.90 -48.83 -15.20
CA ASP A 50 -27.55 -47.71 -14.53
C ASP A 50 -26.59 -46.92 -13.64
N ARG A 51 -26.95 -45.67 -13.34
CA ARG A 51 -26.16 -44.81 -12.47
C ARG A 51 -26.62 -44.99 -11.03
N VAL A 52 -25.68 -45.34 -10.16
CA VAL A 52 -25.91 -45.39 -8.72
C VAL A 52 -25.91 -43.97 -8.15
N VAL A 53 -26.95 -43.62 -7.40
CA VAL A 53 -27.09 -42.31 -6.77
C VAL A 53 -27.18 -42.44 -5.25
N PHE A 54 -26.30 -41.75 -4.54
CA PHE A 54 -26.45 -41.47 -3.11
C PHE A 54 -27.06 -40.07 -2.97
N ALA A 55 -28.27 -40.00 -2.41
CA ALA A 55 -29.06 -38.77 -2.29
C ALA A 55 -29.42 -38.47 -0.82
N SER A 56 -29.79 -37.21 -0.53
CA SER A 56 -30.04 -36.69 0.83
C SER A 56 -31.24 -37.25 1.58
N THR A 57 -31.95 -38.25 1.04
CA THR A 57 -33.07 -38.92 1.73
C THR A 57 -32.60 -40.00 2.71
N ASP A 58 -31.32 -40.35 2.69
CA ASP A 58 -30.70 -41.30 3.63
C ASP A 58 -30.39 -40.59 4.96
N THR A 59 -31.32 -40.64 5.91
CA THR A 59 -31.11 -40.09 7.27
C THR A 59 -30.06 -40.87 8.08
N SER A 60 -29.50 -41.96 7.54
CA SER A 60 -28.53 -42.85 8.20
C SER A 60 -27.08 -42.65 7.74
N ASP A 61 -26.73 -41.47 7.23
CA ASP A 61 -25.43 -41.12 6.61
C ASP A 61 -24.17 -41.36 7.47
N THR A 62 -24.29 -41.79 8.72
CA THR A 62 -23.15 -42.25 9.53
C THR A 62 -22.78 -43.73 9.32
N VAL A 63 -23.60 -44.53 8.62
CA VAL A 63 -23.37 -45.97 8.45
C VAL A 63 -22.78 -46.28 7.08
N ALA A 64 -21.73 -47.10 7.06
CA ALA A 64 -21.05 -47.52 5.83
C ALA A 64 -21.97 -48.34 4.93
N LYS A 65 -22.04 -47.96 3.65
CA LYS A 65 -22.67 -48.69 2.56
C LYS A 65 -21.68 -49.77 2.12
N ASN A 66 -21.94 -51.03 2.44
CA ASN A 66 -21.01 -52.14 2.28
C ASN A 66 -21.18 -52.81 0.91
N MET A 67 -20.09 -52.92 0.16
CA MET A 67 -20.06 -53.64 -1.11
C MET A 67 -19.61 -55.09 -0.86
N ASP A 68 -20.52 -56.04 -0.99
CA ASP A 68 -20.34 -57.45 -0.61
C ASP A 68 -19.80 -58.35 -1.74
N ALA A 69 -19.77 -57.83 -2.97
CA ALA A 69 -19.19 -58.45 -4.16
C ALA A 69 -18.43 -57.40 -5.00
N ASP A 70 -17.77 -57.80 -6.09
CA ASP A 70 -17.29 -56.83 -7.08
C ASP A 70 -18.48 -56.33 -7.90
N TRP A 71 -18.58 -55.01 -8.14
CA TRP A 71 -19.72 -54.42 -8.86
C TRP A 71 -19.27 -53.66 -10.09
N THR A 72 -20.09 -53.71 -11.15
CA THR A 72 -19.94 -52.82 -12.31
C THR A 72 -21.22 -51.99 -12.48
N VAL A 73 -21.07 -50.67 -12.55
CA VAL A 73 -22.19 -49.71 -12.65
C VAL A 73 -21.99 -48.76 -13.83
N GLY A 74 -23.07 -48.17 -14.34
CA GLY A 74 -23.02 -47.19 -15.42
C GLY A 74 -22.51 -45.81 -14.99
N GLY A 75 -22.49 -45.50 -13.69
CA GLY A 75 -22.03 -44.24 -13.11
C GLY A 75 -22.18 -44.25 -11.59
N LEU A 76 -21.47 -43.38 -10.88
CA LEU A 76 -21.65 -43.16 -9.45
C LEU A 76 -21.81 -41.66 -9.17
N ARG A 77 -22.93 -41.29 -8.56
CA ARG A 77 -23.24 -39.90 -8.21
C ARG A 77 -23.56 -39.77 -6.73
N ALA A 78 -22.80 -38.94 -6.01
CA ALA A 78 -23.08 -38.57 -4.64
C ALA A 78 -23.59 -37.12 -4.61
N ILE A 79 -24.85 -36.93 -4.21
CA ILE A 79 -25.51 -35.63 -4.12
C ILE A 79 -26.07 -35.43 -2.72
N GLN A 80 -25.64 -34.38 -2.03
CA GLN A 80 -26.12 -34.15 -0.67
C GLN A 80 -26.39 -32.67 -0.36
N ASN A 81 -27.32 -32.46 0.58
CA ASN A 81 -27.59 -31.20 1.26
C ASN A 81 -27.05 -31.23 2.70
N GLY A 82 -25.73 -31.39 2.83
CA GLY A 82 -25.04 -31.53 4.12
C GLY A 82 -25.03 -32.97 4.65
N GLY A 83 -23.83 -33.49 4.92
CA GLY A 83 -23.55 -34.79 5.56
C GLY A 83 -22.45 -35.57 4.81
N THR A 84 -22.35 -36.88 5.03
CA THR A 84 -21.27 -37.71 4.47
C THR A 84 -21.78 -39.07 4.02
N HIS A 85 -21.53 -39.47 2.77
CA HIS A 85 -21.74 -40.83 2.33
C HIS A 85 -20.46 -41.65 2.50
N ILE A 86 -20.52 -42.72 3.27
CA ILE A 86 -19.42 -43.66 3.46
C ILE A 86 -19.68 -44.90 2.60
N LEU A 87 -18.86 -45.12 1.57
CA LEU A 87 -18.84 -46.32 0.74
C LEU A 87 -17.66 -47.21 1.17
N ASN A 88 -17.97 -48.31 1.83
CA ASN A 88 -17.00 -49.31 2.22
C ASN A 88 -16.98 -50.45 1.20
N LEU A 89 -15.86 -50.60 0.50
CA LEU A 89 -15.73 -51.58 -0.57
C LEU A 89 -15.41 -52.99 -0.05
N CYS A 90 -15.14 -53.18 1.25
CA CYS A 90 -14.92 -54.49 1.89
C CYS A 90 -13.91 -55.42 1.16
N GLY A 91 -12.84 -54.85 0.61
CA GLY A 91 -11.80 -55.54 -0.16
C GLY A 91 -12.15 -55.81 -1.62
N ARG A 92 -13.28 -55.29 -2.11
CA ARG A 92 -13.83 -55.52 -3.46
C ARG A 92 -13.50 -54.38 -4.43
N THR A 93 -13.81 -54.60 -5.70
CA THR A 93 -13.63 -53.66 -6.81
C THR A 93 -14.96 -53.11 -7.31
N LEU A 94 -15.08 -51.78 -7.36
CA LEU A 94 -16.17 -51.06 -8.03
C LEU A 94 -15.68 -50.55 -9.38
N THR A 95 -16.25 -51.07 -10.46
CA THR A 95 -15.96 -50.60 -11.82
C THR A 95 -17.06 -49.65 -12.28
N ILE A 96 -16.68 -48.42 -12.61
CA ILE A 96 -17.57 -47.46 -13.27
C ILE A 96 -17.36 -47.59 -14.77
N GLY A 97 -18.45 -47.88 -15.49
CA GLY A 97 -18.44 -48.19 -16.91
C GLY A 97 -17.81 -47.10 -17.78
N THR A 98 -17.49 -47.44 -19.03
CA THR A 98 -16.66 -46.61 -19.91
C THR A 98 -17.20 -45.21 -20.21
N ASN A 99 -18.51 -45.02 -20.10
CA ASN A 99 -19.19 -43.73 -20.26
C ASN A 99 -19.70 -43.14 -18.95
N GLY A 100 -19.40 -43.80 -17.83
CA GLY A 100 -19.86 -43.45 -16.49
C GLY A 100 -18.91 -42.50 -15.78
N ASP A 101 -19.48 -41.51 -15.10
CA ASP A 101 -18.73 -40.54 -14.31
C ASP A 101 -18.80 -40.89 -12.82
N LEU A 102 -17.73 -40.59 -12.09
CA LEU A 102 -17.73 -40.45 -10.64
C LEU A 102 -17.98 -39.00 -10.30
N TYR A 103 -19.14 -38.68 -9.73
CA TYR A 103 -19.60 -37.31 -9.60
C TYR A 103 -20.03 -36.99 -8.16
N VAL A 104 -19.32 -36.10 -7.48
CA VAL A 104 -19.67 -35.62 -6.13
C VAL A 104 -20.05 -34.15 -6.20
N GLN A 105 -21.31 -33.84 -5.86
CA GLN A 105 -21.88 -32.50 -6.03
C GLN A 105 -22.82 -32.12 -4.89
N ARG A 106 -22.87 -30.84 -4.56
CA ARG A 106 -23.88 -30.26 -3.68
C ARG A 106 -25.24 -30.12 -4.40
N ALA A 107 -26.34 -30.44 -3.72
CA ALA A 107 -27.70 -30.24 -4.26
C ALA A 107 -28.19 -28.79 -4.16
N SER A 108 -28.09 -28.14 -3.00
CA SER A 108 -28.54 -26.76 -2.77
C SER A 108 -27.90 -26.09 -1.53
N SER A 109 -27.66 -26.78 -0.42
CA SER A 109 -27.01 -26.23 0.80
C SER A 109 -26.15 -27.25 1.57
N GLY A 110 -24.97 -26.86 2.06
CA GLY A 110 -24.03 -27.77 2.74
C GLY A 110 -23.03 -28.48 1.82
N ALA A 111 -21.98 -29.08 2.39
CA ALA A 111 -20.99 -29.85 1.62
C ALA A 111 -21.51 -31.26 1.32
N ALA A 112 -21.20 -31.79 0.12
CA ALA A 112 -21.43 -33.19 -0.22
C ALA A 112 -20.11 -33.97 -0.06
N VAL A 113 -20.08 -34.97 0.80
CA VAL A 113 -18.86 -35.75 1.07
C VAL A 113 -19.09 -37.19 0.64
N LEU A 114 -18.22 -37.74 -0.20
CA LEU A 114 -18.14 -39.16 -0.51
C LEU A 114 -16.82 -39.70 0.01
N VAL A 115 -16.88 -40.59 0.99
CA VAL A 115 -15.72 -41.33 1.52
C VAL A 115 -15.73 -42.72 0.94
N ILE A 116 -14.62 -43.14 0.35
CA ILE A 116 -14.41 -44.48 -0.20
C ILE A 116 -13.31 -45.16 0.59
N SER A 117 -13.59 -46.34 1.14
CA SER A 117 -12.67 -47.10 2.01
C SER A 117 -12.55 -48.58 1.62
N ASN A 118 -11.42 -49.20 1.96
CA ASN A 118 -11.15 -50.65 1.91
C ASN A 118 -11.48 -51.34 0.57
N GLY A 119 -10.78 -51.06 -0.53
CA GLY A 119 -10.98 -51.76 -1.81
C GLY A 119 -10.46 -50.98 -3.03
N ALA A 120 -11.01 -51.21 -4.22
CA ALA A 120 -10.60 -50.51 -5.43
C ALA A 120 -11.78 -49.88 -6.17
N VAL A 121 -11.61 -48.65 -6.68
CA VAL A 121 -12.55 -48.03 -7.63
C VAL A 121 -11.84 -47.82 -8.94
N LEU A 122 -12.40 -48.36 -10.02
CA LEU A 122 -11.90 -48.21 -11.38
C LEU A 122 -12.81 -47.25 -12.15
N VAL A 123 -12.26 -46.11 -12.58
CA VAL A 123 -12.99 -45.08 -13.35
C VAL A 123 -12.22 -44.79 -14.62
N THR A 124 -12.88 -44.85 -15.78
CA THR A 124 -12.22 -44.61 -17.07
C THR A 124 -12.65 -43.30 -17.74
N ASN A 125 -13.83 -42.76 -17.41
CA ASN A 125 -14.32 -41.52 -18.02
C ASN A 125 -13.92 -40.30 -17.18
N ARG A 126 -14.82 -39.78 -16.34
CA ARG A 126 -14.58 -38.51 -15.64
C ARG A 126 -14.77 -38.61 -14.14
N ILE A 127 -13.99 -37.81 -13.43
CA ILE A 127 -14.15 -37.56 -12.00
C ILE A 127 -14.48 -36.10 -11.80
N TYR A 128 -15.51 -35.83 -11.01
CA TYR A 128 -15.93 -34.50 -10.64
C TYR A 128 -16.09 -34.38 -9.12
N ALA A 129 -15.40 -33.42 -8.53
CA ALA A 129 -15.64 -32.95 -7.17
C ALA A 129 -15.85 -31.43 -7.23
N GLU A 130 -17.09 -30.97 -7.29
CA GLU A 130 -17.47 -29.56 -7.48
C GLU A 130 -18.49 -29.04 -6.43
N GLN A 131 -18.66 -27.72 -6.34
CA GLN A 131 -19.75 -27.04 -5.61
C GLN A 131 -19.81 -27.21 -4.08
N GLY A 132 -18.66 -27.30 -3.44
CA GLY A 132 -18.47 -27.52 -2.01
C GLY A 132 -18.36 -29.01 -1.66
N SER A 133 -17.94 -29.86 -2.60
CA SER A 133 -17.91 -31.31 -2.39
C SER A 133 -16.51 -31.87 -2.10
N TYR A 134 -16.50 -33.02 -1.43
CA TYR A 134 -15.30 -33.74 -1.00
C TYR A 134 -15.37 -35.18 -1.50
N LEU A 135 -14.40 -35.60 -2.29
CA LEU A 135 -14.13 -37.00 -2.61
C LEU A 135 -12.93 -37.47 -1.79
N ILE A 136 -13.12 -38.40 -0.87
CA ILE A 136 -12.08 -38.86 0.05
C ILE A 136 -11.79 -40.34 -0.20
N ILE A 137 -10.55 -40.66 -0.57
CA ILE A 137 -10.03 -42.02 -0.71
C ILE A 137 -9.18 -42.32 0.53
N THR A 138 -9.61 -43.29 1.33
CA THR A 138 -9.05 -43.57 2.67
C THR A 138 -8.98 -45.06 2.99
N ASN A 139 -8.41 -45.41 4.15
CA ASN A 139 -8.37 -46.78 4.70
C ASN A 139 -8.01 -47.85 3.65
N GLY A 140 -6.87 -47.67 2.97
CA GLY A 140 -6.38 -48.63 1.97
C GLY A 140 -7.19 -48.71 0.68
N ALA A 141 -8.19 -47.84 0.47
CA ALA A 141 -8.87 -47.75 -0.81
C ALA A 141 -7.93 -47.26 -1.91
N THR A 142 -8.10 -47.79 -3.12
CA THR A 142 -7.37 -47.39 -4.31
C THR A 142 -8.31 -46.78 -5.34
N LEU A 143 -7.86 -45.73 -6.01
CA LEU A 143 -8.55 -45.16 -7.16
C LEU A 143 -7.69 -45.40 -8.41
N GLY A 144 -8.21 -46.17 -9.37
CA GLY A 144 -7.50 -46.61 -10.56
C GLY A 144 -8.24 -46.33 -11.86
N GLY A 145 -7.51 -46.44 -12.96
CA GLY A 145 -7.97 -46.23 -14.33
C GLY A 145 -7.33 -44.99 -14.98
N PRO A 146 -7.02 -45.02 -16.28
CA PRO A 146 -6.66 -43.81 -17.00
C PRO A 146 -7.90 -42.93 -17.11
N PHE A 147 -8.03 -41.91 -16.26
CA PHE A 147 -9.19 -41.03 -16.26
C PHE A 147 -9.15 -40.18 -17.53
N ARG A 148 -10.22 -40.12 -18.32
CA ARG A 148 -10.28 -39.15 -19.42
C ARG A 148 -10.11 -37.72 -18.88
N ASN A 149 -10.91 -37.33 -17.89
CA ASN A 149 -10.84 -36.00 -17.27
C ASN A 149 -11.03 -36.05 -15.74
N VAL A 150 -10.32 -35.20 -15.02
CA VAL A 150 -10.48 -34.97 -13.58
C VAL A 150 -10.73 -33.48 -13.34
N TYR A 151 -11.85 -33.18 -12.69
CA TYR A 151 -12.29 -31.83 -12.37
C TYR A 151 -12.46 -31.67 -10.87
N VAL A 152 -11.65 -30.82 -10.26
CA VAL A 152 -11.67 -30.55 -8.82
C VAL A 152 -11.91 -29.07 -8.61
N GLY A 153 -13.14 -28.73 -8.27
CA GLY A 153 -13.54 -27.36 -7.96
C GLY A 153 -13.61 -26.44 -9.17
N THR A 154 -14.26 -26.87 -10.26
CA THR A 154 -14.40 -26.08 -11.50
C THR A 154 -15.73 -25.31 -11.63
N GLY A 155 -16.77 -25.75 -10.92
CA GLY A 155 -18.10 -25.13 -10.89
C GLY A 155 -18.52 -24.59 -9.51
N GLY A 156 -17.57 -24.39 -8.61
CA GLY A 156 -17.76 -24.17 -7.17
C GLY A 156 -16.66 -24.92 -6.39
N ASN A 157 -16.42 -24.63 -5.10
CA ASN A 157 -15.29 -25.23 -4.36
C ASN A 157 -15.25 -26.76 -4.49
N GLY A 158 -14.09 -27.40 -4.52
CA GLY A 158 -14.02 -28.85 -4.72
C GLY A 158 -12.77 -29.43 -4.13
N TYR A 159 -12.92 -30.60 -3.52
CA TYR A 159 -11.87 -31.23 -2.75
C TYR A 159 -11.76 -32.71 -3.13
N MET A 160 -10.56 -33.15 -3.47
CA MET A 160 -10.25 -34.56 -3.68
C MET A 160 -9.08 -34.92 -2.77
N HIS A 161 -9.28 -35.88 -1.88
CA HIS A 161 -8.35 -36.21 -0.81
C HIS A 161 -7.89 -37.67 -0.91
N PHE A 162 -6.59 -37.89 -0.92
CA PHE A 162 -5.98 -39.19 -0.68
C PHE A 162 -5.39 -39.18 0.74
N THR A 163 -6.17 -39.61 1.73
CA THR A 163 -5.83 -39.61 3.16
C THR A 163 -5.92 -41.02 3.71
N GLY A 164 -4.82 -41.78 3.62
CA GLY A 164 -4.78 -43.19 3.99
C GLY A 164 -5.25 -44.16 2.87
N GLY A 165 -5.65 -43.63 1.71
CA GLY A 165 -5.83 -44.38 0.47
C GLY A 165 -4.83 -43.91 -0.61
N SER A 166 -4.80 -44.57 -1.77
CA SER A 166 -3.80 -44.34 -2.82
C SER A 166 -4.38 -44.33 -4.23
N ALA A 167 -3.60 -43.86 -5.20
CA ALA A 167 -3.86 -44.19 -6.60
C ALA A 167 -3.46 -45.65 -6.85
N SER A 168 -4.16 -46.34 -7.73
CA SER A 168 -3.84 -47.73 -8.08
C SER A 168 -2.41 -47.82 -8.63
N GLY A 169 -1.59 -48.71 -8.05
CA GLY A 169 -0.16 -48.83 -8.37
C GLY A 169 0.67 -47.58 -8.06
N GLY A 170 0.15 -46.62 -7.29
CA GLY A 170 0.80 -45.32 -7.02
C GLY A 170 0.72 -44.32 -8.18
N VAL A 171 0.05 -44.65 -9.29
CA VAL A 171 0.02 -43.80 -10.48
C VAL A 171 -1.36 -43.16 -10.64
N PHE A 172 -1.40 -41.83 -10.54
CA PHE A 172 -2.56 -41.02 -10.87
C PHE A 172 -2.49 -40.57 -12.33
N GLU A 173 -3.20 -41.27 -13.23
CA GLU A 173 -3.09 -41.09 -14.67
C GLU A 173 -4.38 -40.51 -15.27
N THR A 174 -4.28 -39.40 -16.02
CA THR A 174 -5.43 -38.77 -16.66
C THR A 174 -5.12 -38.10 -18.00
N GLY A 175 -6.12 -37.98 -18.88
CA GLY A 175 -6.06 -37.14 -20.07
C GLY A 175 -5.96 -35.67 -19.70
N ASN A 176 -6.91 -35.17 -18.92
CA ASN A 176 -6.97 -33.77 -18.51
C ASN A 176 -7.21 -33.68 -17.00
N ILE A 177 -6.45 -32.84 -16.32
CA ILE A 177 -6.73 -32.45 -14.95
C ILE A 177 -6.93 -30.94 -14.87
N GLN A 178 -8.02 -30.54 -14.22
CA GLN A 178 -8.29 -29.16 -13.88
C GLN A 178 -8.64 -29.06 -12.40
N ILE A 179 -7.82 -28.31 -11.67
CA ILE A 179 -8.01 -28.00 -10.26
C ILE A 179 -8.27 -26.51 -10.16
N GLY A 180 -9.41 -26.12 -9.59
CA GLY A 180 -9.86 -24.73 -9.54
C GLY A 180 -10.37 -24.22 -10.90
N GLY A 181 -11.22 -23.20 -10.84
CA GLY A 181 -11.79 -22.54 -12.02
C GLY A 181 -12.81 -21.48 -11.60
N ASN A 182 -13.71 -21.10 -12.52
CA ASN A 182 -14.84 -20.17 -12.33
C ASN A 182 -15.28 -19.97 -10.85
N ASN A 183 -14.81 -18.93 -10.19
CA ASN A 183 -15.11 -18.59 -8.78
C ASN A 183 -14.88 -19.68 -7.73
N SER A 184 -13.98 -20.63 -7.95
CA SER A 184 -13.92 -21.84 -7.13
C SER A 184 -12.53 -22.26 -6.71
N GLU A 185 -12.43 -22.61 -5.42
CA GLU A 185 -11.24 -23.21 -4.87
C GLU A 185 -11.21 -24.72 -5.16
N GLY A 186 -10.19 -25.19 -5.87
CA GLY A 186 -9.92 -26.60 -6.07
C GLY A 186 -8.75 -27.07 -5.21
N ARG A 187 -8.91 -28.17 -4.48
CA ARG A 187 -7.82 -28.80 -3.73
C ARG A 187 -7.71 -30.30 -4.04
N LEU A 188 -6.54 -30.71 -4.52
CA LEU A 188 -6.15 -32.11 -4.60
C LEU A 188 -5.15 -32.40 -3.48
N VAL A 189 -5.63 -32.99 -2.38
CA VAL A 189 -4.83 -33.35 -1.21
C VAL A 189 -4.17 -34.71 -1.44
N ILE A 190 -2.84 -34.75 -1.37
CA ILE A 190 -2.05 -35.96 -1.58
C ILE A 190 -1.23 -36.23 -0.31
N SER A 191 -1.59 -37.24 0.49
CA SER A 191 -0.77 -37.66 1.62
C SER A 191 0.55 -38.30 1.17
N PRO A 192 1.61 -38.28 1.97
CA PRO A 192 2.84 -39.01 1.69
C PRO A 192 2.56 -40.50 1.37
N GLY A 193 3.13 -41.00 0.27
CA GLY A 193 3.00 -42.39 -0.17
C GLY A 193 1.69 -42.75 -0.89
N SER A 194 0.70 -41.85 -0.98
CA SER A 194 -0.57 -42.18 -1.65
C SER A 194 -0.49 -42.15 -3.18
N ILE A 195 0.37 -41.28 -3.72
CA ILE A 195 0.65 -41.15 -5.14
C ILE A 195 2.16 -41.00 -5.27
N THR A 196 2.78 -41.77 -6.16
CA THR A 196 4.20 -41.68 -6.51
C THR A 196 4.40 -41.09 -7.89
N THR A 197 3.39 -41.10 -8.76
CA THR A 197 3.44 -40.50 -10.10
C THR A 197 2.11 -39.85 -10.47
N ILE A 198 2.17 -38.61 -10.96
CA ILE A 198 1.06 -37.92 -11.61
C ILE A 198 1.36 -37.88 -13.11
N ARG A 199 0.53 -38.52 -13.94
CA ARG A 199 0.68 -38.56 -15.40
C ARG A 199 -0.51 -37.89 -16.05
N VAL A 200 -0.26 -36.82 -16.80
CA VAL A 200 -1.29 -36.04 -17.50
C VAL A 200 -0.99 -36.05 -19.00
N HIS A 201 -1.88 -36.58 -19.82
CA HIS A 201 -1.59 -36.73 -21.26
C HIS A 201 -1.81 -35.46 -22.08
N THR A 202 -2.68 -34.55 -21.64
CA THR A 202 -3.11 -33.42 -22.47
C THR A 202 -3.09 -32.09 -21.73
N ASN A 203 -3.91 -31.87 -20.70
CA ASN A 203 -4.00 -30.56 -20.06
C ASN A 203 -3.86 -30.67 -18.55
N PHE A 204 -2.89 -29.97 -17.98
CA PHE A 204 -2.74 -29.79 -16.54
C PHE A 204 -3.00 -28.33 -16.18
N PHE A 205 -4.18 -28.06 -15.64
CA PHE A 205 -4.64 -26.72 -15.32
C PHE A 205 -4.83 -26.52 -13.81
N LEU A 206 -4.18 -25.49 -13.29
CA LEU A 206 -4.36 -24.99 -11.93
C LEU A 206 -4.95 -23.58 -11.99
N ASN A 207 -6.26 -23.47 -11.78
CA ASN A 207 -7.04 -22.24 -11.96
C ASN A 207 -6.87 -21.66 -13.38
N SER A 208 -7.37 -22.39 -14.38
CA SER A 208 -7.38 -21.98 -15.78
C SER A 208 -8.82 -21.81 -16.25
N THR A 209 -9.15 -20.70 -16.93
CA THR A 209 -10.47 -20.55 -17.58
C THR A 209 -10.34 -20.24 -19.06
N GLY A 210 -11.14 -20.93 -19.87
CA GLY A 210 -11.29 -20.67 -21.30
C GLY A 210 -12.42 -19.68 -21.66
N ALA A 211 -13.24 -19.23 -20.70
CA ALA A 211 -14.40 -18.37 -20.97
C ALA A 211 -14.68 -17.36 -19.84
N ALA A 212 -15.40 -16.29 -20.17
CA ALA A 212 -15.76 -15.19 -19.28
C ALA A 212 -16.63 -15.65 -18.10
N GLY A 213 -16.01 -15.90 -16.95
CA GLY A 213 -16.67 -16.13 -15.67
C GLY A 213 -15.85 -15.51 -14.54
N LYS A 214 -16.51 -14.94 -13.52
CA LYS A 214 -15.82 -14.28 -12.40
C LYS A 214 -14.78 -15.24 -11.78
N GLN A 215 -13.65 -14.74 -11.27
CA GLN A 215 -12.65 -15.57 -10.61
C GLN A 215 -12.31 -15.09 -9.20
N ARG A 216 -12.50 -16.01 -8.23
CA ARG A 216 -12.16 -15.85 -6.80
C ARG A 216 -11.45 -17.10 -6.23
N GLY A 217 -11.12 -18.05 -7.09
CA GLY A 217 -10.65 -19.38 -6.73
C GLY A 217 -9.14 -19.48 -6.55
N ALA A 218 -8.69 -20.43 -5.72
CA ALA A 218 -7.30 -20.87 -5.68
C ALA A 218 -7.23 -22.34 -6.12
N ALA A 219 -6.14 -22.72 -6.78
CA ALA A 219 -5.88 -24.11 -7.13
C ALA A 219 -4.67 -24.63 -6.36
N ARG A 220 -4.87 -25.73 -5.64
CA ARG A 220 -3.87 -26.29 -4.72
C ARG A 220 -3.75 -27.79 -4.94
N ILE A 221 -2.52 -28.27 -5.01
CA ILE A 221 -2.19 -29.68 -5.13
C ILE A 221 -1.08 -30.04 -4.16
N GLY A 222 -1.20 -31.18 -3.49
CA GLY A 222 -0.22 -31.69 -2.54
C GLY A 222 -0.73 -31.73 -1.09
N TRP A 223 0.19 -31.68 -0.13
CA TRP A 223 -0.09 -31.65 1.30
C TRP A 223 0.18 -30.24 1.85
N PRO A 224 -0.67 -29.70 2.74
CA PRO A 224 -0.39 -28.45 3.40
C PRO A 224 0.82 -28.60 4.33
N ASP A 225 1.80 -27.70 4.24
CA ASP A 225 2.96 -27.64 5.13
C ASP A 225 2.66 -26.70 6.32
N PRO A 226 2.39 -27.23 7.54
CA PRO A 226 2.01 -26.41 8.67
C PRO A 226 3.10 -25.40 9.07
N ALA A 227 4.37 -25.73 8.83
CA ALA A 227 5.51 -24.89 9.21
C ALA A 227 5.65 -23.65 8.31
N ARG A 228 5.11 -23.71 7.08
CA ARG A 228 5.17 -22.62 6.09
C ARG A 228 3.81 -21.98 5.83
N GLY A 229 2.85 -22.19 6.74
CA GLY A 229 1.50 -21.62 6.68
C GLY A 229 0.60 -22.33 5.66
N ASN A 230 -0.24 -21.59 4.94
CA ASN A 230 -1.20 -22.18 3.99
C ASN A 230 -0.56 -22.58 2.64
N GLN A 231 0.69 -23.04 2.68
CA GLN A 231 1.47 -23.45 1.51
C GLN A 231 1.31 -24.95 1.25
N TRP A 232 1.18 -25.31 -0.03
CA TRP A 232 0.89 -26.68 -0.46
C TRP A 232 2.04 -27.18 -1.32
N TYR A 233 2.51 -28.39 -0.99
CA TYR A 233 3.62 -29.02 -1.69
C TYR A 233 3.27 -30.47 -2.01
N LEU A 234 3.66 -30.94 -3.18
CA LEU A 234 3.66 -32.37 -3.47
C LEU A 234 4.57 -33.10 -2.46
N PRO A 235 4.13 -34.26 -1.95
CA PRO A 235 4.97 -35.08 -1.10
C PRO A 235 6.32 -35.42 -1.75
N TYR A 236 7.30 -35.75 -0.91
CA TYR A 236 8.63 -36.12 -1.37
C TYR A 236 8.59 -37.30 -2.35
N GLY A 237 9.34 -37.19 -3.45
CA GLY A 237 9.51 -38.29 -4.42
C GLY A 237 8.39 -38.47 -5.45
N VAL A 238 7.42 -37.54 -5.54
CA VAL A 238 6.35 -37.61 -6.54
C VAL A 238 6.87 -37.21 -7.92
N ASN A 239 6.75 -38.12 -8.90
CA ASN A 239 7.03 -37.84 -10.30
C ASN A 239 5.85 -37.12 -10.97
N ILE A 240 6.13 -36.18 -11.86
CA ILE A 240 5.13 -35.49 -12.68
C ILE A 240 5.50 -35.64 -14.15
N ARG A 241 4.57 -36.17 -14.94
CA ARG A 241 4.71 -36.27 -16.39
C ARG A 241 3.56 -35.59 -17.12
N ILE A 242 3.85 -34.70 -18.06
CA ILE A 242 2.83 -33.98 -18.84
C ILE A 242 3.10 -34.14 -20.35
N GLY A 243 2.15 -34.71 -21.08
CA GLY A 243 2.28 -34.97 -22.51
C GLY A 243 3.35 -36.01 -22.86
N SER A 244 3.71 -36.03 -24.14
CA SER A 244 4.74 -36.91 -24.71
C SER A 244 5.38 -36.27 -25.95
N PRO A 245 6.51 -36.80 -26.47
CA PRO A 245 7.14 -36.26 -27.68
C PRO A 245 6.19 -36.26 -28.89
N SER A 246 5.27 -37.23 -28.96
CA SER A 246 4.29 -37.34 -30.04
C SER A 246 3.00 -36.56 -29.79
N ALA A 247 2.76 -36.10 -28.56
CA ALA A 247 1.54 -35.41 -28.16
C ALA A 247 1.84 -34.39 -27.05
N ARG A 248 2.11 -33.15 -27.44
CA ARG A 248 2.38 -32.04 -26.52
C ARG A 248 1.11 -31.67 -25.73
N GLY A 249 1.25 -31.57 -24.41
CA GLY A 249 0.21 -31.10 -23.51
C GLY A 249 0.26 -29.60 -23.24
N ARG A 250 -0.49 -29.12 -22.25
CA ARG A 250 -0.43 -27.73 -21.75
C ARG A 250 -0.35 -27.74 -20.23
N LEU A 251 0.47 -26.85 -19.68
CA LEU A 251 0.56 -26.60 -18.23
C LEU A 251 0.23 -25.14 -17.95
N HIS A 252 -0.91 -24.88 -17.32
CA HIS A 252 -1.31 -23.54 -16.92
C HIS A 252 -1.35 -23.48 -15.40
N VAL A 253 -0.46 -22.68 -14.83
CA VAL A 253 -0.46 -22.32 -13.42
C VAL A 253 -0.98 -20.89 -13.32
N HIS A 254 -2.28 -20.78 -13.08
CA HIS A 254 -3.00 -19.53 -12.98
C HIS A 254 -3.14 -18.78 -14.33
N TYR A 255 -4.21 -19.10 -15.06
CA TYR A 255 -4.54 -18.48 -16.36
C TYR A 255 -5.96 -17.92 -16.33
N ILE A 256 -6.08 -16.60 -16.42
CA ILE A 256 -7.35 -15.89 -16.26
C ILE A 256 -7.70 -15.11 -17.52
N THR A 257 -8.90 -15.39 -18.04
CA THR A 257 -9.47 -14.72 -19.21
C THR A 257 -10.64 -13.75 -18.89
N SER A 258 -10.94 -13.50 -17.60
CA SER A 258 -12.15 -12.76 -17.16
C SER A 258 -11.91 -11.46 -16.36
N ILE A 259 -12.99 -10.75 -16.00
CA ILE A 259 -13.03 -9.30 -15.64
C ILE A 259 -13.38 -8.99 -14.14
N TYR A 260 -13.68 -9.97 -13.28
CA TYR A 260 -14.16 -9.76 -11.90
C TYR A 260 -13.29 -10.24 -10.71
N ASP A 261 -13.06 -9.27 -9.79
CA ASP A 261 -12.57 -9.28 -8.40
C ASP A 261 -12.19 -10.61 -7.70
N GLY A 262 -10.88 -10.86 -7.54
CA GLY A 262 -10.30 -11.61 -6.41
C GLY A 262 -8.78 -11.73 -6.52
N GLY A 263 -8.01 -11.28 -5.52
CA GLY A 263 -6.57 -11.57 -5.44
C GLY A 263 -6.38 -13.07 -5.23
N THR A 264 -6.09 -13.79 -6.31
CA THR A 264 -6.08 -15.25 -6.34
C THR A 264 -4.68 -15.76 -6.63
N PHE A 265 -4.39 -16.98 -6.17
CA PHE A 265 -3.10 -17.62 -6.46
C PHE A 265 -3.27 -19.10 -6.78
N SER A 266 -2.40 -19.62 -7.64
CA SER A 266 -2.22 -21.05 -7.87
C SER A 266 -0.78 -21.44 -7.68
N ARG A 267 -0.55 -22.64 -7.12
CA ARG A 267 0.79 -23.14 -6.88
C ARG A 267 0.91 -24.61 -7.24
N LEU A 268 1.94 -24.93 -8.01
CA LEU A 268 2.52 -26.27 -8.12
C LEU A 268 3.91 -26.22 -7.49
N ALA A 269 4.11 -26.91 -6.38
CA ALA A 269 5.38 -26.90 -5.67
C ALA A 269 5.77 -28.27 -5.15
N THR A 270 7.06 -28.51 -4.99
CA THR A 270 7.62 -29.80 -4.54
C THR A 270 8.46 -29.62 -3.27
N THR A 271 8.46 -30.59 -2.36
CA THR A 271 9.29 -30.52 -1.14
C THR A 271 10.70 -31.10 -1.31
N GLY A 272 10.97 -31.81 -2.39
CA GLY A 272 12.18 -32.63 -2.54
C GLY A 272 11.90 -33.94 -3.28
N GLY A 273 12.89 -34.47 -4.00
CA GLY A 273 12.81 -35.78 -4.63
C GLY A 273 11.97 -35.82 -5.91
N GLY A 274 12.09 -36.91 -6.67
CA GLY A 274 11.22 -37.20 -7.80
C GLY A 274 11.65 -36.54 -9.12
N GLN A 275 10.87 -36.75 -10.18
CA GLN A 275 11.20 -36.33 -11.54
C GLN A 275 10.08 -35.48 -12.16
N PHE A 276 10.43 -34.40 -12.85
CA PHE A 276 9.52 -33.64 -13.70
C PHE A 276 9.88 -33.82 -15.17
N GLU A 277 8.94 -34.31 -15.98
CA GLU A 277 9.11 -34.54 -17.41
C GLU A 277 7.89 -33.98 -18.18
N ALA A 278 8.07 -32.98 -19.04
CA ALA A 278 6.94 -32.38 -19.75
C ALA A 278 7.22 -31.98 -21.20
N TRP A 279 6.33 -32.38 -22.11
CA TRP A 279 6.26 -31.91 -23.49
C TRP A 279 5.03 -31.02 -23.64
N LEU A 280 5.22 -29.72 -23.81
CA LEU A 280 4.16 -28.74 -23.80
C LEU A 280 4.07 -27.99 -25.13
N SER A 281 2.86 -27.69 -25.56
CA SER A 281 2.62 -26.62 -26.53
C SER A 281 2.64 -25.27 -25.85
N GLU A 282 2.30 -25.23 -24.56
CA GLU A 282 2.22 -23.99 -23.79
C GLU A 282 2.50 -24.21 -22.29
N LEU A 283 3.36 -23.36 -21.74
CA LEU A 283 3.56 -23.15 -20.32
C LEU A 283 3.11 -21.74 -19.95
N ILE A 284 2.03 -21.62 -19.18
CA ILE A 284 1.60 -20.34 -18.64
C ILE A 284 1.79 -20.35 -17.14
N VAL A 285 2.49 -19.35 -16.61
CA VAL A 285 2.54 -19.08 -15.18
C VAL A 285 2.13 -17.64 -14.96
N SER A 286 0.91 -17.44 -14.45
CA SER A 286 0.28 -16.14 -14.30
C SER A 286 0.15 -15.36 -15.63
N GLU A 287 -1.00 -15.49 -16.28
CA GLU A 287 -1.41 -14.57 -17.34
C GLU A 287 -2.83 -14.07 -17.08
N THR A 288 -3.03 -12.77 -17.28
CA THR A 288 -4.31 -12.10 -17.00
C THR A 288 -4.80 -11.32 -18.21
N TRP A 289 -6.09 -11.50 -18.50
CA TRP A 289 -6.84 -10.73 -19.49
C TRP A 289 -7.92 -9.96 -18.75
N GLY A 290 -8.03 -8.64 -18.98
CA GLY A 290 -9.09 -7.81 -18.37
C GLY A 290 -8.62 -6.94 -17.19
N THR A 291 -9.57 -6.38 -16.44
CA THR A 291 -9.33 -5.31 -15.45
C THR A 291 -9.28 -5.80 -13.98
N GLU A 292 -9.01 -7.08 -13.73
CA GLU A 292 -9.11 -7.75 -12.41
C GLU A 292 -7.91 -7.54 -11.47
N ASN A 293 -8.15 -7.68 -10.14
CA ASN A 293 -7.12 -7.77 -9.08
C ASN A 293 -5.97 -8.70 -9.51
N GLY A 294 -4.73 -8.33 -9.18
CA GLY A 294 -3.54 -9.02 -9.69
C GLY A 294 -3.52 -10.53 -9.45
N SER A 295 -2.93 -11.26 -10.39
CA SER A 295 -2.80 -12.71 -10.39
C SER A 295 -1.46 -13.16 -9.83
N THR A 296 -1.40 -14.37 -9.28
CA THR A 296 -0.17 -14.96 -8.75
C THR A 296 -0.07 -16.45 -9.12
N GLY A 297 0.84 -16.77 -10.03
CA GLY A 297 1.18 -18.14 -10.42
C GLY A 297 2.55 -18.54 -9.90
N ILE A 298 2.66 -19.70 -9.23
CA ILE A 298 3.93 -20.22 -8.71
C ILE A 298 4.16 -21.64 -9.23
N LEU A 299 5.22 -21.82 -10.02
CA LEU A 299 5.74 -23.12 -10.43
C LEU A 299 7.11 -23.35 -9.78
N ASP A 300 7.12 -24.08 -8.68
CA ASP A 300 8.28 -24.27 -7.82
C ASP A 300 8.74 -25.73 -7.88
N LEU A 301 9.64 -26.02 -8.82
CA LEU A 301 10.19 -27.36 -9.06
C LEU A 301 11.60 -27.51 -8.47
N ALA A 302 12.07 -26.53 -7.69
CA ALA A 302 13.45 -26.48 -7.20
C ALA A 302 13.86 -27.71 -6.37
N GLY A 303 12.89 -28.43 -5.79
CA GLY A 303 13.15 -29.64 -5.01
C GLY A 303 13.26 -30.94 -5.83
N MET A 304 12.99 -30.97 -7.14
CA MET A 304 13.03 -32.22 -7.91
C MET A 304 14.48 -32.71 -8.17
N ASP A 305 14.67 -34.03 -8.19
CA ASP A 305 15.99 -34.66 -8.44
C ASP A 305 16.36 -34.69 -9.92
N ALA A 306 15.35 -34.76 -10.80
CA ALA A 306 15.52 -34.71 -12.24
C ALA A 306 14.47 -33.81 -12.89
N PHE A 307 14.90 -33.05 -13.89
CA PHE A 307 14.05 -32.10 -14.57
C PHE A 307 14.31 -32.10 -16.08
N TRP A 308 13.23 -32.29 -16.83
CA TRP A 308 13.20 -32.19 -18.27
C TRP A 308 11.91 -31.51 -18.73
N LEU A 309 12.03 -30.46 -19.53
CA LEU A 309 10.93 -29.69 -20.08
C LEU A 309 11.21 -29.32 -21.54
N ASP A 310 10.24 -29.52 -22.41
CA ASP A 310 10.22 -29.01 -23.78
C ASP A 310 8.86 -28.35 -24.04
N ALA A 311 8.84 -27.03 -24.13
CA ALA A 311 7.65 -26.26 -24.41
C ALA A 311 7.83 -25.46 -25.71
N VAL A 312 6.79 -25.31 -26.52
CA VAL A 312 6.86 -24.37 -27.66
C VAL A 312 6.89 -22.94 -27.12
N GLU A 313 6.00 -22.61 -26.19
CA GLU A 313 5.85 -21.26 -25.66
C GLU A 313 5.77 -21.23 -24.14
N ALA A 314 6.44 -20.24 -23.54
CA ALA A 314 6.29 -19.88 -22.14
C ALA A 314 5.83 -18.43 -21.97
N ARG A 315 4.82 -18.21 -21.14
CA ARG A 315 4.30 -16.90 -20.76
C ARG A 315 4.33 -16.75 -19.25
N LEU A 316 5.18 -15.86 -18.76
CA LEU A 316 5.45 -15.70 -17.33
C LEU A 316 5.08 -14.27 -16.92
N GLY A 317 4.04 -14.12 -16.10
CA GLY A 317 3.66 -12.82 -15.53
C GLY A 317 3.20 -11.82 -16.60
N THR A 318 2.58 -12.31 -17.67
CA THR A 318 2.14 -11.49 -18.81
C THR A 318 0.73 -10.93 -18.59
N SER A 319 0.45 -9.79 -19.21
CA SER A 319 -0.88 -9.17 -19.30
C SER A 319 -1.15 -8.83 -20.76
N VAL A 320 -2.35 -9.15 -21.26
CA VAL A 320 -2.75 -8.79 -22.62
C VAL A 320 -3.43 -7.42 -22.67
N SER A 321 -2.77 -6.49 -23.37
CA SER A 321 -3.13 -5.15 -23.91
C SER A 321 -4.07 -4.17 -23.19
N ASN A 322 -4.94 -4.54 -22.26
CA ASN A 322 -5.89 -3.62 -21.60
C ASN A 322 -5.93 -3.74 -20.06
N GLY A 323 -5.08 -4.58 -19.47
CA GLY A 323 -5.08 -4.81 -18.03
C GLY A 323 -4.34 -3.71 -17.26
N THR A 324 -5.05 -2.91 -16.47
CA THR A 324 -4.48 -1.91 -15.55
C THR A 324 -3.82 -2.53 -14.32
N ARG A 325 -3.57 -3.85 -14.27
CA ARG A 325 -3.24 -4.58 -13.03
C ARG A 325 -2.15 -5.64 -13.21
N ALA A 326 -1.57 -6.03 -12.07
CA ALA A 326 -0.33 -6.78 -11.94
C ALA A 326 -0.49 -8.29 -12.15
N SER A 327 0.22 -8.89 -13.11
CA SER A 327 0.40 -10.35 -13.17
C SER A 327 1.73 -10.73 -12.55
N ARG A 328 1.74 -11.69 -11.60
CA ARG A 328 2.95 -12.09 -10.87
C ARG A 328 3.26 -13.57 -11.06
N ALA A 329 4.40 -13.87 -11.66
CA ALA A 329 4.88 -15.23 -11.88
C ALA A 329 6.18 -15.50 -11.13
N TRP A 330 6.26 -16.67 -10.52
CA TRP A 330 7.50 -17.21 -9.97
C TRP A 330 7.71 -18.63 -10.48
N VAL A 331 8.81 -18.84 -11.20
CA VAL A 331 9.20 -20.13 -11.75
C VAL A 331 10.58 -20.49 -11.21
N TYR A 332 10.71 -21.66 -10.61
CA TYR A 332 11.97 -22.17 -10.07
C TYR A 332 12.27 -23.54 -10.70
N PHE A 333 13.34 -23.62 -11.49
CA PHE A 333 13.80 -24.87 -12.09
C PHE A 333 15.04 -25.42 -11.37
N PRO A 334 15.07 -26.73 -11.09
CA PRO A 334 16.22 -27.40 -10.50
C PRO A 334 17.23 -27.77 -11.60
N ALA A 335 18.27 -28.54 -11.23
CA ALA A 335 19.24 -29.04 -12.19
C ALA A 335 18.56 -29.91 -13.26
N GLY A 336 18.85 -29.66 -14.54
CA GLY A 336 18.20 -30.35 -15.64
C GLY A 336 18.18 -29.55 -16.94
N THR A 337 17.20 -29.86 -17.81
CA THR A 337 17.06 -29.20 -19.13
C THR A 337 15.65 -28.66 -19.33
N ALA A 338 15.55 -27.39 -19.72
CA ALA A 338 14.34 -26.80 -20.30
C ALA A 338 14.62 -26.37 -21.76
N ARG A 339 13.65 -26.56 -22.64
CA ARG A 339 13.68 -26.08 -24.02
C ARG A 339 12.42 -25.27 -24.30
N PHE A 340 12.61 -24.11 -24.91
CA PHE A 340 11.55 -23.21 -25.34
C PHE A 340 11.79 -22.79 -26.78
N ASP A 341 10.73 -22.63 -27.58
CA ASP A 341 10.87 -21.82 -28.80
C ASP A 341 10.76 -20.34 -28.45
N ARG A 342 9.76 -19.98 -27.65
CA ARG A 342 9.45 -18.58 -27.30
C ARG A 342 9.20 -18.42 -25.81
N VAL A 343 9.78 -17.38 -25.23
CA VAL A 343 9.61 -17.00 -23.83
C VAL A 343 9.22 -15.52 -23.74
N TYR A 344 8.07 -15.24 -23.13
CA TYR A 344 7.57 -13.90 -22.88
C TYR A 344 7.46 -13.68 -21.37
N MET A 345 8.10 -12.62 -20.85
CA MET A 345 8.17 -12.36 -19.41
C MET A 345 7.82 -10.91 -19.07
N GLY A 346 6.97 -10.76 -18.06
CA GLY A 346 6.59 -9.48 -17.47
C GLY A 346 5.63 -8.66 -18.32
N ASP A 347 5.42 -7.42 -17.90
CA ASP A 347 4.52 -6.47 -18.54
C ASP A 347 5.17 -5.07 -18.64
N SER A 348 4.77 -4.32 -19.66
CA SER A 348 5.19 -2.94 -19.95
C SER A 348 4.14 -1.92 -19.52
N VAL A 349 2.89 -2.36 -19.29
CA VAL A 349 1.77 -1.47 -18.96
C VAL A 349 1.62 -1.30 -17.45
N ASN A 350 1.76 -2.38 -16.67
CA ASN A 350 1.58 -2.34 -15.23
C ASN A 350 2.89 -2.49 -14.43
N ALA A 351 3.26 -1.48 -13.65
CA ALA A 351 4.45 -1.49 -12.80
C ALA A 351 4.43 -2.52 -11.65
N GLY A 352 3.24 -3.02 -11.26
CA GLY A 352 3.09 -4.05 -10.24
C GLY A 352 3.19 -5.49 -10.78
N SER A 353 3.14 -5.69 -12.10
CA SER A 353 3.42 -7.00 -12.72
C SER A 353 4.86 -7.40 -12.43
N TYR A 354 5.12 -8.69 -12.34
CA TYR A 354 6.43 -9.24 -12.03
C TYR A 354 6.58 -10.65 -12.59
N ALA A 355 7.73 -10.98 -13.18
CA ALA A 355 8.00 -12.34 -13.62
C ALA A 355 9.41 -12.73 -13.21
N LEU A 356 9.53 -13.82 -12.44
CA LEU A 356 10.80 -14.44 -12.08
C LEU A 356 10.92 -15.82 -12.72
N LEU A 357 12.03 -16.06 -13.42
CA LEU A 357 12.53 -17.37 -13.80
C LEU A 357 13.88 -17.61 -13.11
N ASP A 358 13.91 -18.49 -12.11
CA ASP A 358 15.13 -18.87 -11.38
C ASP A 358 15.60 -20.24 -11.89
N LEU A 359 16.81 -20.27 -12.45
CA LEU A 359 17.46 -21.44 -13.02
C LEU A 359 18.58 -21.89 -12.08
N SER A 360 18.46 -23.09 -11.53
CA SER A 360 19.43 -23.64 -10.58
C SER A 360 20.17 -24.81 -11.21
N ASN A 361 21.32 -24.56 -11.84
CA ASN A 361 22.06 -25.55 -12.63
C ASN A 361 21.23 -26.13 -13.79
N THR A 362 20.29 -25.34 -14.31
CA THR A 362 19.38 -25.71 -15.40
C THR A 362 19.94 -25.20 -16.73
N VAL A 363 20.04 -26.05 -17.75
CA VAL A 363 20.24 -25.61 -19.14
C VAL A 363 18.88 -25.25 -19.74
N CYS A 364 18.65 -23.98 -20.03
CA CYS A 364 17.42 -23.44 -20.60
C CYS A 364 17.67 -22.98 -22.03
N ALA A 365 17.37 -23.84 -23.00
CA ALA A 365 17.56 -23.54 -24.41
C ALA A 365 16.38 -22.76 -25.01
N ILE A 366 16.66 -21.70 -25.77
CA ILE A 366 15.65 -20.85 -26.43
C ILE A 366 15.98 -20.69 -27.91
N SER A 367 15.04 -21.07 -28.79
CA SER A 367 15.29 -21.18 -30.23
C SER A 367 14.83 -19.99 -31.08
N GLN A 368 13.84 -19.18 -30.64
CA GLN A 368 13.26 -18.09 -31.44
C GLN A 368 13.17 -16.75 -30.70
N THR A 369 12.57 -16.68 -29.51
CA THR A 369 12.30 -15.39 -28.85
C THR A 369 12.51 -15.47 -27.35
N LEU A 370 13.27 -14.52 -26.80
CA LEU A 370 13.29 -14.19 -25.38
C LEU A 370 12.94 -12.71 -25.23
N GLN A 371 11.69 -12.43 -24.85
CA GLN A 371 11.20 -11.08 -24.63
C GLN A 371 10.95 -10.83 -23.15
N MET A 372 11.71 -9.91 -22.56
CA MET A 372 11.59 -9.46 -21.18
C MET A 372 11.15 -7.99 -21.15
N LYS A 373 9.95 -7.75 -20.63
CA LYS A 373 9.44 -6.38 -20.39
C LYS A 373 9.96 -5.83 -19.06
N THR A 374 9.56 -4.60 -18.70
CA THR A 374 10.08 -3.81 -17.58
C THR A 374 10.21 -4.59 -16.26
N SER A 375 9.32 -5.55 -15.97
CA SER A 375 9.29 -6.32 -14.72
C SER A 375 9.82 -7.76 -14.81
N GLY A 376 10.41 -8.16 -15.94
CA GLY A 376 11.00 -9.49 -16.12
C GLY A 376 12.34 -9.66 -15.40
N ARG A 377 12.52 -10.79 -14.73
CA ARG A 377 13.74 -11.18 -14.01
C ARG A 377 14.10 -12.63 -14.34
N ILE A 378 15.36 -12.85 -14.71
CA ILE A 378 15.95 -14.19 -14.79
C ILE A 378 17.10 -14.25 -13.79
N ASN A 379 17.09 -15.24 -12.91
CA ASN A 379 18.20 -15.56 -12.03
C ASN A 379 18.81 -16.88 -12.50
N ILE A 380 20.12 -16.92 -12.65
CA ILE A 380 20.85 -18.10 -13.10
C ILE A 380 21.89 -18.40 -12.03
N ARG A 381 21.81 -19.59 -11.43
CA ARG A 381 22.78 -20.08 -10.46
C ARG A 381 23.54 -21.21 -11.12
N VAL A 382 24.85 -21.02 -11.28
CA VAL A 382 25.75 -21.95 -11.95
C VAL A 382 26.68 -22.54 -10.90
N TRP A 383 26.86 -23.86 -10.91
CA TRP A 383 27.81 -24.56 -10.03
C TRP A 383 29.03 -25.01 -10.82
N ASP A 384 29.42 -26.28 -10.75
CA ASP A 384 30.66 -26.82 -11.31
C ASP A 384 30.54 -27.19 -12.79
N ARG A 385 29.35 -27.02 -13.37
CA ARG A 385 29.03 -27.37 -14.76
C ARG A 385 28.30 -26.23 -15.46
N PRO A 386 28.47 -26.08 -16.78
CA PRO A 386 27.84 -24.99 -17.50
C PRO A 386 26.32 -25.16 -17.53
N ALA A 387 25.60 -24.09 -17.20
CA ALA A 387 24.15 -24.05 -17.10
C ALA A 387 23.63 -22.62 -17.22
N GLY A 388 22.37 -22.45 -17.58
CA GLY A 388 21.74 -21.14 -17.74
C GLY A 388 21.07 -21.01 -19.10
N LEU A 389 21.17 -19.84 -19.73
CA LEU A 389 20.51 -19.60 -21.02
C LEU A 389 21.36 -20.11 -22.18
N ASP A 390 20.77 -20.94 -23.03
CA ASP A 390 21.38 -21.48 -24.25
C ASP A 390 20.59 -21.00 -25.48
N LEU A 391 21.12 -19.99 -26.15
CA LEU A 391 20.42 -19.22 -27.15
C LEU A 391 20.85 -19.62 -28.57
N SER A 392 19.87 -19.78 -29.47
CA SER A 392 20.16 -19.96 -30.90
C SER A 392 20.75 -18.69 -31.53
N ASN A 393 21.35 -18.82 -32.71
CA ASN A 393 21.95 -17.70 -33.44
C ASN A 393 20.93 -16.61 -33.79
N ASP A 394 19.72 -17.03 -34.17
CA ASP A 394 18.67 -16.13 -34.66
C ASP A 394 17.66 -15.76 -33.59
N VAL A 395 17.98 -15.97 -32.30
CA VAL A 395 17.07 -15.60 -31.21
C VAL A 395 16.85 -14.08 -31.20
N SER A 396 15.60 -13.66 -31.07
CA SER A 396 15.29 -12.26 -30.77
C SER A 396 15.34 -12.05 -29.26
N LEU A 397 16.45 -11.47 -28.77
CA LEU A 397 16.65 -11.10 -27.38
C LEU A 397 16.20 -9.64 -27.15
N VAL A 398 15.03 -9.45 -26.53
CA VAL A 398 14.45 -8.12 -26.32
C VAL A 398 14.26 -7.87 -24.83
N CYS A 399 15.11 -7.00 -24.25
CA CYS A 399 15.02 -6.58 -22.85
C CYS A 399 14.59 -5.09 -22.79
N GLN A 400 13.47 -4.80 -22.13
CA GLN A 400 12.91 -3.43 -22.03
C GLN A 400 12.93 -2.90 -20.59
N GLY A 401 13.07 -1.58 -20.46
CA GLY A 401 12.94 -0.89 -19.17
C GLY A 401 13.89 -1.46 -18.11
N SER A 402 13.33 -1.90 -16.98
CA SER A 402 14.11 -2.42 -15.86
C SER A 402 14.37 -3.94 -15.91
N ALA A 403 14.15 -4.63 -17.03
CA ALA A 403 14.41 -6.06 -17.18
C ALA A 403 15.82 -6.45 -16.70
N ARG A 404 15.98 -7.61 -16.04
CA ARG A 404 17.29 -8.02 -15.51
C ARG A 404 17.54 -9.52 -15.59
N ILE A 405 18.73 -9.91 -16.02
CA ILE A 405 19.28 -11.26 -16.00
C ILE A 405 20.46 -11.25 -15.04
N THR A 406 20.42 -12.03 -13.97
CA THR A 406 21.51 -12.15 -12.99
C THR A 406 22.10 -13.54 -13.08
N VAL A 407 23.41 -13.64 -13.30
CA VAL A 407 24.15 -14.89 -13.31
C VAL A 407 25.07 -14.92 -12.10
N THR A 408 24.90 -15.90 -11.23
CA THR A 408 25.74 -16.11 -10.05
C THR A 408 26.47 -17.45 -10.19
N PHE A 409 27.80 -17.38 -10.24
CA PHE A 409 28.68 -18.56 -10.26
C PHE A 409 29.03 -18.96 -8.82
N ASN A 410 28.48 -20.06 -8.33
CA ASN A 410 28.58 -20.49 -6.94
C ASN A 410 29.77 -21.43 -6.66
N SER A 411 30.45 -21.93 -7.69
CA SER A 411 31.66 -22.74 -7.56
C SER A 411 32.60 -22.52 -8.73
N ALA A 412 33.85 -22.97 -8.56
CA ALA A 412 34.80 -23.07 -9.66
C ALA A 412 34.29 -24.04 -10.74
N PRO A 413 34.69 -23.86 -12.00
CA PRO A 413 34.46 -24.84 -13.05
C PRO A 413 35.06 -26.20 -12.69
N GLY A 414 34.34 -27.28 -12.97
CA GLY A 414 34.86 -28.64 -12.81
C GLY A 414 36.05 -28.93 -13.74
N PRO A 415 36.82 -30.01 -13.50
CA PRO A 415 37.95 -30.38 -14.34
C PRO A 415 37.55 -30.51 -15.83
N GLY A 416 38.24 -29.79 -16.71
CA GLY A 416 37.96 -29.79 -18.16
C GLY A 416 36.77 -28.93 -18.59
N VAL A 417 36.15 -28.17 -17.68
CA VAL A 417 35.07 -27.23 -17.96
C VAL A 417 35.65 -25.82 -17.98
N ASP A 418 35.96 -25.27 -19.16
CA ASP A 418 36.31 -23.86 -19.35
C ASP A 418 35.92 -23.49 -20.78
N PRO A 419 34.91 -22.62 -21.02
CA PRO A 419 34.22 -21.75 -20.07
C PRO A 419 33.09 -22.40 -19.26
N LEU A 420 32.93 -21.98 -18.01
CA LEU A 420 31.73 -22.21 -17.20
C LEU A 420 30.69 -21.12 -17.49
N TRP A 421 29.83 -21.34 -18.48
CA TRP A 421 28.89 -20.32 -18.94
C TRP A 421 27.60 -20.28 -18.13
N GLY A 422 27.06 -19.06 -17.99
CA GLY A 422 25.70 -18.76 -17.52
C GLY A 422 24.76 -18.33 -18.65
N ILE A 423 25.32 -17.79 -19.72
CA ILE A 423 24.64 -17.54 -20.99
C ILE A 423 25.58 -18.01 -22.11
N ARG A 424 25.06 -18.73 -23.09
CA ARG A 424 25.74 -18.96 -24.37
C ARG A 424 24.79 -18.66 -25.52
N GLN A 425 25.30 -18.11 -26.61
CA GLN A 425 24.54 -17.82 -27.82
C GLN A 425 25.35 -18.24 -29.05
N ALA A 426 24.76 -19.02 -29.94
CA ALA A 426 25.44 -19.40 -31.19
C ALA A 426 25.74 -18.16 -32.04
N GLY A 427 26.90 -18.11 -32.70
CA GLY A 427 27.35 -16.96 -33.48
C GLY A 427 28.06 -15.87 -32.68
N ASN A 428 28.45 -14.79 -33.37
CA ASN A 428 29.17 -13.65 -32.78
C ASN A 428 28.22 -12.54 -32.32
N HIS A 429 27.82 -12.63 -31.06
CA HIS A 429 26.92 -11.70 -30.36
C HIS A 429 27.65 -10.96 -29.23
N ALA A 430 28.98 -10.90 -29.25
CA ALA A 430 29.76 -10.28 -28.18
C ALA A 430 29.40 -8.79 -27.98
N ALA A 431 29.10 -8.07 -29.06
CA ALA A 431 28.66 -6.67 -29.00
C ALA A 431 27.27 -6.53 -28.36
N GLU A 432 26.33 -7.42 -28.70
CA GLU A 432 24.97 -7.42 -28.19
C GLU A 432 24.93 -7.76 -26.69
N LEU A 433 25.48 -8.91 -26.30
CA LEU A 433 25.54 -9.34 -24.89
C LEU A 433 26.41 -8.39 -24.06
N GLY A 434 27.50 -7.87 -24.64
CA GLY A 434 28.33 -6.86 -23.99
C GLY A 434 27.56 -5.57 -23.70
N SER A 435 26.75 -5.08 -24.64
CA SER A 435 25.90 -3.89 -24.43
C SER A 435 24.89 -4.11 -23.29
N LEU A 436 24.27 -5.30 -23.22
CA LEU A 436 23.33 -5.65 -22.14
C LEU A 436 24.02 -5.80 -20.77
N ALA A 437 25.26 -6.30 -20.74
CA ALA A 437 26.05 -6.32 -19.51
C ALA A 437 26.41 -4.89 -19.05
N GLN A 438 26.77 -4.01 -20.00
CA GLN A 438 27.12 -2.62 -19.73
C GLN A 438 25.93 -1.81 -19.18
N SER A 439 24.70 -2.05 -19.66
CA SER A 439 23.51 -1.37 -19.16
C SER A 439 23.05 -1.89 -17.79
N GLY A 440 23.71 -2.92 -17.24
CA GLY A 440 23.30 -3.60 -16.01
C GLY A 440 22.10 -4.54 -16.20
N THR A 441 21.65 -4.74 -17.44
CA THR A 441 20.60 -5.69 -17.80
C THR A 441 21.07 -7.12 -17.56
N ILE A 442 22.30 -7.45 -17.95
CA ILE A 442 22.99 -8.68 -17.56
C ILE A 442 23.96 -8.35 -16.42
N LEU A 443 23.81 -9.01 -15.28
CA LEU A 443 24.73 -8.92 -14.16
C LEU A 443 25.45 -10.25 -13.98
N LEU A 444 26.76 -10.26 -14.19
CA LEU A 444 27.60 -11.41 -13.87
C LEU A 444 28.17 -11.24 -12.46
N GLN A 445 27.98 -12.26 -11.63
CA GLN A 445 28.42 -12.27 -10.23
C GLN A 445 29.26 -13.51 -9.97
N LYS A 446 30.47 -13.28 -9.48
CA LYS A 446 31.32 -14.33 -8.92
C LYS A 446 30.95 -14.55 -7.46
N GLY A 447 30.52 -15.75 -7.11
CA GLY A 447 30.29 -16.16 -5.73
C GLY A 447 31.60 -16.31 -4.96
N SER A 448 31.51 -16.46 -3.63
CA SER A 448 32.66 -16.70 -2.78
C SER A 448 32.92 -18.21 -2.66
N PHE A 449 33.87 -18.73 -3.44
CA PHE A 449 34.31 -20.13 -3.39
C PHE A 449 35.85 -20.23 -3.37
N ALA A 450 36.37 -21.36 -2.90
CA ALA A 450 37.82 -21.59 -2.84
C ALA A 450 38.44 -21.48 -4.25
N GLY A 451 39.51 -20.69 -4.40
CA GLY A 451 40.15 -20.44 -5.70
C GLY A 451 39.40 -19.45 -6.59
N SER A 452 38.36 -18.74 -6.10
CA SER A 452 37.63 -17.77 -6.92
C SER A 452 38.51 -16.67 -7.53
N ASN A 453 39.69 -16.40 -6.97
CA ASN A 453 40.63 -15.43 -7.51
C ASN A 453 41.34 -15.92 -8.79
N ASP A 454 41.30 -17.21 -9.08
CA ASP A 454 41.89 -17.81 -10.30
C ASP A 454 40.95 -17.69 -11.52
N TYR A 455 39.75 -17.15 -11.31
CA TYR A 455 38.68 -17.08 -12.29
C TYR A 455 38.10 -15.68 -12.50
N LYS A 456 37.64 -15.54 -13.75
CA LYS A 456 37.10 -14.50 -14.63
C LYS A 456 35.62 -14.39 -15.03
N THR A 457 34.80 -13.37 -14.77
CA THR A 457 33.42 -13.29 -15.34
C THR A 457 33.28 -12.48 -16.63
N CYS A 458 33.45 -13.07 -17.80
CA CYS A 458 33.51 -12.40 -19.12
C CYS A 458 32.31 -12.64 -20.05
N VAL A 459 32.02 -11.68 -20.95
CA VAL A 459 31.35 -11.84 -22.26
C VAL A 459 32.36 -11.93 -23.44
N PHE A 460 32.49 -13.06 -24.11
CA PHE A 460 33.44 -13.19 -25.25
C PHE A 460 32.92 -14.14 -26.32
N HIS A 461 33.40 -13.96 -27.55
CA HIS A 461 33.15 -14.90 -28.65
C HIS A 461 34.33 -15.86 -28.80
N ASP A 462 34.04 -17.16 -28.75
CA ASP A 462 34.99 -18.22 -29.06
C ASP A 462 34.76 -18.71 -30.49
N SER A 463 35.68 -18.37 -31.38
CA SER A 463 35.63 -18.82 -32.78
C SER A 463 35.79 -20.32 -32.96
N GLY A 464 36.38 -21.03 -31.99
CA GLY A 464 36.56 -22.47 -32.07
C GLY A 464 35.25 -23.24 -31.88
N SER A 465 34.44 -22.83 -30.91
CA SER A 465 33.12 -23.39 -30.66
C SER A 465 32.01 -22.73 -31.50
N GLY A 466 32.23 -21.51 -32.00
CA GLY A 466 31.24 -20.73 -32.74
C GLY A 466 30.14 -20.14 -31.84
N PHE A 467 30.44 -19.94 -30.55
CA PHE A 467 29.52 -19.38 -29.58
C PHE A 467 30.07 -18.11 -28.94
N THR A 468 29.16 -17.22 -28.57
CA THR A 468 29.40 -16.14 -27.61
C THR A 468 28.96 -16.57 -26.23
N TYR A 469 29.80 -16.38 -25.23
CA TYR A 469 29.57 -16.77 -23.85
C TYR A 469 29.48 -15.56 -22.95
N ALA A 470 28.61 -15.59 -21.93
CA ALA A 470 28.74 -14.85 -20.68
C ALA A 470 29.02 -15.85 -19.56
N ALA A 471 30.27 -15.92 -19.10
CA ALA A 471 30.81 -17.07 -18.39
C ALA A 471 31.84 -16.71 -17.32
N LEU A 472 32.06 -17.66 -16.41
CA LEU A 472 33.23 -17.74 -15.57
C LEU A 472 34.34 -18.54 -16.29
N VAL A 473 35.54 -17.98 -16.43
CA VAL A 473 36.68 -18.59 -17.13
C VAL A 473 37.95 -18.51 -16.32
N THR A 474 38.97 -19.30 -16.65
CA THR A 474 40.28 -19.16 -16.01
C THR A 474 40.92 -17.81 -16.35
N ASN A 475 41.70 -17.24 -15.42
CA ASN A 475 42.42 -15.98 -15.68
C ASN A 475 43.36 -16.05 -16.88
N THR A 476 43.85 -17.24 -17.22
CA THR A 476 44.69 -17.54 -18.39
C THR A 476 43.98 -17.40 -19.73
N MET A 477 42.64 -17.40 -19.76
CA MET A 477 41.91 -17.20 -21.01
C MET A 477 42.09 -15.78 -21.52
N THR A 478 42.63 -15.63 -22.73
CA THR A 478 42.81 -14.32 -23.38
C THR A 478 41.46 -13.80 -23.86
N VAL A 479 40.96 -12.76 -23.20
CA VAL A 479 39.77 -12.02 -23.62
C VAL A 479 40.23 -10.63 -24.08
N PRO A 480 39.89 -10.18 -25.30
CA PRO A 480 40.23 -8.83 -25.73
C PRO A 480 39.63 -7.79 -24.76
N PRO A 481 40.44 -6.93 -24.12
CA PRO A 481 39.90 -5.91 -23.24
C PRO A 481 39.18 -4.85 -24.06
N ALA A 482 38.00 -4.41 -23.59
CA ALA A 482 37.26 -3.31 -24.19
C ALA A 482 36.97 -2.24 -23.13
N VAL A 483 37.13 -0.97 -23.49
CA VAL A 483 36.72 0.17 -22.66
C VAL A 483 35.62 0.90 -23.40
N LYS A 484 34.62 1.41 -22.67
CA LYS A 484 33.62 2.32 -23.23
C LYS A 484 33.60 3.63 -22.46
N ALA A 485 33.93 4.71 -23.15
CA ALA A 485 33.85 6.06 -22.64
C ALA A 485 32.45 6.63 -22.93
N LYS A 486 31.87 7.37 -22.00
CA LYS A 486 30.60 8.09 -22.18
C LYS A 486 30.84 9.59 -22.30
N ASP A 487 30.03 10.23 -23.13
CA ASP A 487 29.99 11.69 -23.20
C ASP A 487 29.54 12.25 -21.86
N ILE A 488 30.22 13.29 -21.40
CA ILE A 488 29.86 14.05 -20.19
C ILE A 488 29.67 15.52 -20.54
N SER A 489 28.73 16.15 -19.84
CA SER A 489 28.54 17.60 -19.88
C SER A 489 28.62 18.13 -18.47
N VAL A 490 29.44 19.16 -18.25
CA VAL A 490 29.71 19.75 -16.93
C VAL A 490 29.45 21.25 -16.98
N GLU A 491 28.60 21.73 -16.07
CA GLU A 491 28.36 23.16 -15.88
C GLU A 491 29.49 23.80 -15.07
N VAL A 492 29.87 25.04 -15.44
CA VAL A 492 31.05 25.74 -14.88
C VAL A 492 30.69 27.15 -14.39
N ASP A 493 31.09 27.51 -13.17
CA ASP A 493 30.75 28.78 -12.48
C ASP A 493 31.91 29.78 -12.41
N GLY A 494 32.77 29.84 -13.43
CA GLY A 494 33.99 30.65 -13.38
C GLY A 494 34.99 30.24 -12.27
N GLU A 495 34.74 29.15 -11.54
CA GLU A 495 35.71 28.51 -10.65
C GLU A 495 36.95 28.11 -11.45
N SER A 496 38.13 28.31 -10.87
CA SER A 496 39.41 28.24 -11.58
C SER A 496 39.89 26.83 -11.93
N THR A 497 39.19 25.76 -11.53
CA THR A 497 39.62 24.37 -11.79
C THR A 497 38.47 23.36 -11.76
N ILE A 498 38.29 22.61 -12.85
CA ILE A 498 37.39 21.45 -12.91
C ILE A 498 38.24 20.20 -13.10
N ARG A 499 37.99 19.20 -12.26
CA ARG A 499 38.68 17.92 -12.29
C ARG A 499 37.77 16.84 -12.87
N ILE A 500 38.14 16.28 -14.02
CA ILE A 500 37.47 15.11 -14.61
C ILE A 500 38.38 13.90 -14.43
N THR A 501 37.90 12.86 -13.77
CA THR A 501 38.65 11.62 -13.53
C THR A 501 38.23 10.54 -14.54
N PRO A 502 38.99 9.43 -14.69
CA PRO A 502 38.62 8.38 -15.63
C PRO A 502 37.32 7.70 -15.20
N ALA A 503 37.05 7.65 -13.88
CA ALA A 503 35.82 7.10 -13.34
C ALA A 503 34.57 7.87 -13.78
N ASP A 504 34.70 9.16 -14.11
CA ASP A 504 33.58 9.98 -14.58
C ASP A 504 33.28 9.73 -16.06
N MET A 505 34.29 9.33 -16.84
CA MET A 505 34.19 9.07 -18.28
C MET A 505 33.89 7.62 -18.62
N ILE A 506 34.22 6.68 -17.73
CA ILE A 506 34.06 5.25 -18.00
C ILE A 506 32.69 4.79 -17.49
N LEU A 507 31.86 4.27 -18.40
CA LEU A 507 30.60 3.63 -18.00
C LEU A 507 30.82 2.16 -17.63
N ALA A 508 31.74 1.50 -18.33
CA ALA A 508 32.11 0.11 -18.09
C ALA A 508 33.51 -0.16 -18.65
N VAL A 509 34.38 -0.72 -17.82
CA VAL A 509 35.58 -1.42 -18.28
C VAL A 509 35.17 -2.86 -18.48
N TYR A 510 35.16 -3.32 -19.71
CA TYR A 510 35.02 -4.74 -19.98
C TYR A 510 36.40 -5.39 -19.90
N ASN A 511 36.86 -5.59 -18.65
CA ASN A 511 37.92 -6.51 -18.29
C ASN A 511 37.49 -7.26 -17.03
N PRO A 512 37.11 -8.54 -17.17
CA PRO A 512 36.29 -9.13 -16.14
C PRO A 512 37.02 -9.50 -14.85
N ASP A 513 38.28 -9.98 -14.85
CA ASP A 513 39.03 -10.10 -13.59
C ASP A 513 40.56 -9.88 -13.72
N SER A 514 41.01 -8.74 -13.20
CA SER A 514 42.32 -8.61 -12.53
C SER A 514 43.61 -8.76 -13.35
N LEU A 515 43.67 -8.31 -14.60
CA LEU A 515 44.89 -7.56 -14.90
C LEU A 515 44.74 -6.28 -14.10
N SER A 516 45.60 -6.09 -13.09
CA SER A 516 45.53 -4.84 -12.36
C SER A 516 45.65 -3.73 -13.41
N GLU A 517 44.73 -2.76 -13.35
CA GLU A 517 44.88 -1.59 -14.16
C GLU A 517 46.17 -0.93 -13.69
N THR A 518 47.24 -1.14 -14.44
CA THR A 518 48.54 -0.57 -14.09
C THR A 518 48.48 0.94 -14.23
N ASN A 519 47.69 1.41 -15.20
CA ASN A 519 47.47 2.83 -15.40
C ASN A 519 46.17 3.10 -16.17
N ARG A 520 45.54 4.23 -15.87
CA ARG A 520 44.55 4.85 -16.76
C ARG A 520 45.22 6.08 -17.34
N THR A 521 44.99 6.41 -18.59
CA THR A 521 45.36 7.73 -19.08
C THR A 521 44.16 8.34 -19.76
N ILE A 522 43.86 9.56 -19.37
CA ILE A 522 42.98 10.41 -20.13
C ILE A 522 43.88 11.31 -20.96
N SER A 523 43.67 11.35 -22.27
CA SER A 523 44.37 12.27 -23.15
C SER A 523 43.35 13.18 -23.86
N CYS A 524 43.57 14.49 -23.75
CA CYS A 524 42.92 15.52 -24.56
C CYS A 524 44.02 16.43 -25.16
N PRO A 525 43.72 17.21 -26.21
CA PRO A 525 44.70 18.11 -26.85
C PRO A 525 45.34 19.15 -25.92
N GLY A 526 44.78 19.39 -24.73
CA GLY A 526 45.24 20.41 -23.77
C GLY A 526 45.80 19.90 -22.42
N TYR A 527 45.99 18.59 -22.23
CA TYR A 527 46.46 18.05 -20.94
C TYR A 527 47.94 18.41 -20.67
N MET A 528 48.18 19.26 -19.67
CA MET A 528 49.54 19.54 -19.15
C MET A 528 49.79 18.67 -17.92
N GLY A 529 50.67 17.68 -18.07
CA GLY A 529 50.76 16.52 -17.18
C GLY A 529 51.26 16.74 -15.75
N GLY A 530 50.99 15.74 -14.91
CA GLY A 530 51.56 15.49 -13.59
C GLY A 530 51.44 13.99 -13.24
N ALA A 531 52.30 13.50 -12.34
CA ALA A 531 52.47 12.06 -12.04
C ALA A 531 51.48 11.47 -11.01
N GLU A 532 50.49 12.25 -10.57
CA GLU A 532 49.40 11.78 -9.70
C GLU A 532 48.17 11.43 -10.55
N GLN A 533 47.19 10.73 -9.96
CA GLN A 533 46.06 10.06 -10.66
C GLN A 533 45.62 10.75 -11.97
N PRO A 534 45.34 10.00 -13.04
CA PRO A 534 45.04 10.55 -14.37
C PRO A 534 43.72 11.32 -14.39
N TYR A 535 43.73 12.59 -13.99
CA TYR A 535 42.62 13.51 -14.10
C TYR A 535 42.95 14.61 -15.11
N ILE A 536 41.95 15.18 -15.77
CA ILE A 536 42.17 16.44 -16.51
C ILE A 536 41.72 17.58 -15.60
N ASP A 537 42.66 18.46 -15.25
CA ASP A 537 42.36 19.75 -14.62
C ASP A 537 42.23 20.79 -15.72
N PHE A 538 41.04 21.35 -15.86
CA PHE A 538 40.82 22.53 -16.68
C PHE A 538 41.09 23.76 -15.81
N ALA A 539 42.35 24.18 -15.77
CA ALA A 539 42.79 25.38 -15.06
C ALA A 539 43.00 26.53 -16.05
N THR A 540 42.23 27.60 -15.92
CA THR A 540 42.43 28.82 -16.71
C THR A 540 42.54 30.02 -15.78
N SER A 541 43.47 30.94 -16.07
CA SER A 541 43.60 32.25 -15.42
C SER A 541 42.50 33.24 -15.86
N GLY A 542 41.32 32.73 -16.22
CA GLY A 542 40.20 33.45 -16.82
C GLY A 542 39.00 32.50 -17.05
N PRO A 543 37.82 33.01 -17.45
CA PRO A 543 36.63 32.18 -17.66
C PRO A 543 36.90 31.10 -18.71
N LEU A 544 36.60 29.85 -18.36
CA LEU A 544 36.76 28.70 -19.27
C LEU A 544 35.97 28.94 -20.56
N PRO A 545 36.59 28.89 -21.75
CA PRO A 545 35.85 28.91 -23.00
C PRO A 545 34.94 27.67 -23.08
N VAL A 546 33.73 27.84 -23.59
CA VAL A 546 32.78 26.75 -23.87
C VAL A 546 33.39 25.87 -24.96
N THR A 547 34.12 24.83 -24.59
CA THR A 547 34.79 23.95 -25.55
C THR A 547 34.19 22.55 -25.54
N ASN A 548 34.11 21.98 -26.75
CA ASN A 548 33.85 20.56 -26.96
C ASN A 548 35.19 19.86 -27.10
N GLU A 549 35.65 19.21 -26.03
CA GLU A 549 36.91 18.47 -26.08
C GLU A 549 36.62 16.99 -26.32
N ASN A 550 37.24 16.44 -27.36
CA ASN A 550 37.29 14.99 -27.53
C ASN A 550 38.33 14.45 -26.55
N VAL A 551 37.88 13.60 -25.67
CA VAL A 551 38.69 13.00 -24.63
C VAL A 551 38.82 11.52 -24.95
N THR A 552 40.05 11.07 -25.16
CA THR A 552 40.33 9.64 -25.32
C THR A 552 40.67 9.06 -23.96
N VAL A 553 39.94 8.02 -23.57
CA VAL A 553 40.25 7.23 -22.38
C VAL A 553 41.01 5.99 -22.84
N LYS A 554 42.24 5.83 -22.34
CA LYS A 554 43.03 4.61 -22.52
C LYS A 554 43.20 3.93 -21.17
N ILE A 555 43.03 2.62 -21.17
CA ILE A 555 43.26 1.77 -20.00
C ILE A 555 44.41 0.82 -20.34
N TYR A 556 45.42 0.82 -19.48
CA TYR A 556 46.57 -0.06 -19.56
C TYR A 556 46.40 -1.18 -18.55
N TYR A 557 46.58 -2.40 -19.03
CA TYR A 557 46.52 -3.59 -18.21
C TYR A 557 47.93 -4.15 -17.99
N GLU A 558 48.13 -4.89 -16.90
CA GLU A 558 49.36 -5.67 -16.68
C GLU A 558 49.71 -6.50 -17.94
N GLY A 559 50.98 -6.50 -18.33
CA GLY A 559 51.44 -7.20 -19.55
C GLY A 559 51.40 -6.38 -20.85
N GLY A 560 51.07 -5.08 -20.80
CA GLY A 560 51.23 -4.15 -21.92
C GLY A 560 50.06 -4.08 -22.91
N VAL A 561 48.93 -4.69 -22.58
CA VAL A 561 47.71 -4.65 -23.40
C VAL A 561 46.96 -3.34 -23.15
N THR A 562 46.47 -2.68 -24.21
CA THR A 562 45.75 -1.41 -24.13
C THR A 562 44.35 -1.50 -24.72
N ALA A 563 43.35 -0.96 -24.01
CA ALA A 563 42.03 -0.67 -24.57
C ALA A 563 41.83 0.85 -24.65
N GLN A 564 41.22 1.34 -25.73
CA GLN A 564 40.93 2.78 -25.89
C GLN A 564 39.52 3.01 -26.42
N ASP A 565 38.90 4.09 -25.97
CA ASP A 565 37.66 4.63 -26.51
C ASP A 565 37.65 6.16 -26.39
N SER A 566 36.81 6.83 -27.17
CA SER A 566 36.70 8.29 -27.21
C SER A 566 35.30 8.75 -26.79
N ALA A 567 35.26 9.76 -25.93
CA ALA A 567 34.03 10.44 -25.54
C ALA A 567 34.21 11.96 -25.56
N LYS A 568 33.10 12.68 -25.54
CA LYS A 568 33.06 14.14 -25.50
C LYS A 568 32.91 14.63 -24.08
N ALA A 569 33.80 15.53 -23.66
CA ALA A 569 33.58 16.37 -22.49
C ALA A 569 33.13 17.76 -22.97
N VAL A 570 31.92 18.15 -22.59
CA VAL A 570 31.33 19.44 -22.95
C VAL A 570 31.28 20.33 -21.72
N PHE A 571 32.03 21.43 -21.72
CA PHE A 571 31.93 22.45 -20.68
C PHE A 571 30.89 23.48 -21.10
N VAL A 572 29.84 23.60 -20.30
CA VAL A 572 28.81 24.61 -20.51
C VAL A 572 28.89 25.65 -19.38
N PRO A 573 28.74 26.94 -19.68
CA PRO A 573 28.60 27.94 -18.63
C PRO A 573 27.32 27.64 -17.85
N ILE A 574 27.29 27.92 -16.55
CA ILE A 574 26.03 27.90 -15.80
C ILE A 574 25.02 28.75 -16.57
N ALA A 575 23.88 28.14 -16.90
CA ALA A 575 22.85 28.84 -17.62
C ALA A 575 22.38 30.04 -16.79
N ALA A 576 22.14 31.17 -17.45
CA ALA A 576 21.68 32.37 -16.79
C ALA A 576 20.41 32.07 -15.96
N PRO A 577 20.38 32.47 -14.67
CA PRO A 577 19.22 32.21 -13.84
C PRO A 577 17.99 32.91 -14.38
N VAL A 578 16.81 32.30 -14.21
CA VAL A 578 15.55 32.81 -14.75
C VAL A 578 14.65 33.40 -13.65
N LEU A 579 13.76 34.31 -14.07
CA LEU A 579 12.69 34.88 -13.26
C LEU A 579 11.35 34.15 -13.44
N THR A 580 11.30 33.14 -14.32
CA THR A 580 10.12 32.31 -14.59
C THR A 580 10.11 31.04 -13.74
N ASN A 581 8.96 30.36 -13.66
CA ASN A 581 8.84 29.09 -12.95
C ASN A 581 9.89 28.06 -13.40
N VAL A 582 10.40 27.30 -12.44
CA VAL A 582 11.39 26.25 -12.67
C VAL A 582 10.96 24.96 -11.98
N THR A 583 11.24 23.83 -12.61
CA THR A 583 10.94 22.50 -12.08
C THR A 583 12.22 21.75 -11.77
N TRP A 584 12.36 21.26 -10.54
CA TRP A 584 13.48 20.46 -10.07
C TRP A 584 13.41 19.05 -10.67
N GLN A 585 14.48 18.65 -11.36
CA GLN A 585 14.70 17.29 -11.89
C GLN A 585 15.82 16.55 -11.14
N GLY A 586 16.72 17.26 -10.45
CA GLY A 586 17.75 16.65 -9.60
C GLY A 586 18.77 15.75 -10.32
N LEU A 587 19.00 15.98 -11.62
CA LEU A 587 19.84 15.12 -12.46
C LEU A 587 21.35 15.30 -12.22
N ALA A 588 21.80 16.29 -11.44
CA ALA A 588 23.21 16.51 -11.14
C ALA A 588 23.75 15.57 -10.03
N ARG A 589 23.36 14.28 -10.07
CA ARG A 589 23.57 13.28 -8.99
C ARG A 589 24.47 12.10 -9.37
N ASN A 590 24.93 12.02 -10.62
CA ASN A 590 25.45 10.78 -11.20
C ASN A 590 26.95 10.52 -11.00
N TYR A 591 27.68 11.31 -10.21
CA TYR A 591 29.13 11.13 -10.04
C TYR A 591 29.58 11.43 -8.60
N ALA A 592 30.43 10.57 -8.04
CA ALA A 592 30.90 10.66 -6.65
C ALA A 592 31.65 11.98 -6.32
N TYR A 593 32.19 12.66 -7.33
CA TYR A 593 32.90 13.95 -7.20
C TYR A 593 32.13 15.15 -7.79
N LEU A 594 30.92 14.93 -8.31
CA LEU A 594 30.04 15.97 -8.87
C LEU A 594 28.60 15.83 -8.32
N ASP A 595 28.40 15.39 -7.07
CA ASP A 595 27.09 15.38 -6.40
C ASP A 595 26.62 16.80 -6.08
N ARG A 596 26.29 17.53 -7.15
CA ARG A 596 26.03 18.96 -7.18
C ARG A 596 24.53 19.19 -7.01
N ARG A 597 23.99 18.84 -5.85
CA ARG A 597 22.53 18.95 -5.55
C ARG A 597 22.06 20.38 -5.28
N GLU A 598 22.83 21.38 -5.69
CA GLU A 598 22.54 22.76 -5.38
C GLU A 598 21.63 23.45 -6.39
N TRP A 599 20.87 24.42 -5.91
CA TRP A 599 19.93 25.21 -6.73
C TRP A 599 20.59 26.03 -7.84
N LYS A 600 21.89 26.32 -7.76
CA LYS A 600 22.60 27.10 -8.79
C LYS A 600 22.92 26.32 -10.08
N TRP A 601 22.88 24.98 -10.04
CA TRP A 601 23.23 24.15 -11.20
C TRP A 601 22.02 23.91 -12.07
N GLY A 602 22.08 24.38 -13.31
CA GLY A 602 21.06 24.22 -14.34
C GLY A 602 20.67 22.76 -14.55
N ALA A 603 21.62 21.82 -14.50
CA ALA A 603 21.35 20.38 -14.62
C ALA A 603 20.34 19.83 -13.60
N ASN A 604 20.10 20.52 -12.48
CA ASN A 604 19.05 20.17 -11.53
C ASN A 604 17.66 20.67 -11.90
N TRP A 605 17.51 21.44 -12.99
CA TRP A 605 16.29 22.12 -13.40
C TRP A 605 15.88 21.75 -14.82
N VAL A 606 14.58 21.52 -15.03
CA VAL A 606 14.01 21.33 -16.37
C VAL A 606 14.36 22.53 -17.25
N GLY A 607 14.90 22.24 -18.44
CA GLY A 607 15.39 23.27 -19.36
C GLY A 607 16.80 23.79 -19.04
N ASN A 608 17.48 23.16 -18.08
CA ASN A 608 18.84 23.48 -17.64
C ASN A 608 19.02 24.93 -17.16
N ARG A 609 18.02 25.51 -16.49
CA ARG A 609 18.07 26.92 -16.04
C ARG A 609 17.69 27.06 -14.56
N PRO A 610 18.61 27.51 -13.68
CA PRO A 610 18.32 27.68 -12.26
C PRO A 610 17.45 28.91 -11.99
N PRO A 611 16.75 28.97 -10.84
CA PRO A 611 16.05 30.17 -10.41
C PRO A 611 17.03 31.27 -10.00
N SER A 612 16.67 32.52 -10.27
CA SER A 612 17.35 33.69 -9.71
C SER A 612 17.16 33.80 -8.18
N ASN A 613 18.03 34.57 -7.52
CA ASN A 613 17.90 34.92 -6.11
C ASN A 613 18.11 36.44 -5.91
N PRO A 614 17.08 37.20 -5.51
CA PRO A 614 15.68 36.78 -5.33
C PRO A 614 14.98 36.48 -6.67
N THR A 615 13.90 35.69 -6.66
CA THR A 615 13.03 35.45 -7.82
C THR A 615 11.54 35.54 -7.46
N PRO A 616 10.66 36.07 -8.33
CA PRO A 616 9.21 35.96 -8.17
C PRO A 616 8.65 34.61 -8.68
N ALA A 617 9.52 33.73 -9.20
CA ALA A 617 9.13 32.45 -9.78
C ALA A 617 8.60 31.44 -8.76
N THR A 618 7.83 30.48 -9.26
CA THR A 618 7.50 29.25 -8.55
C THR A 618 8.61 28.22 -8.74
N VAL A 619 9.14 27.69 -7.64
CA VAL A 619 10.01 26.51 -7.62
C VAL A 619 9.14 25.27 -7.45
N ILE A 620 9.18 24.38 -8.42
CA ILE A 620 8.34 23.19 -8.50
C ILE A 620 9.21 21.94 -8.25
N PHE A 621 8.82 21.08 -7.31
CA PHE A 621 9.40 19.75 -7.12
C PHE A 621 8.41 18.71 -7.62
N GLU A 622 8.64 18.13 -8.79
CA GLU A 622 7.80 17.07 -9.36
C GLU A 622 8.65 15.81 -9.60
N ASP A 623 8.09 14.63 -9.30
CA ASP A 623 8.79 13.35 -9.51
C ASP A 623 8.78 13.00 -10.99
N LEU A 624 9.87 13.33 -11.69
CA LEU A 624 10.10 12.88 -13.06
C LEU A 624 10.73 11.47 -13.11
N ASP A 625 11.42 11.00 -12.06
CA ASP A 625 12.26 9.78 -12.09
C ASP A 625 12.15 8.80 -10.87
N ALA A 626 11.08 8.87 -10.07
CA ALA A 626 10.72 7.87 -9.03
C ALA A 626 11.74 7.57 -7.89
N LEU A 627 12.77 8.40 -7.68
CA LEU A 627 13.70 8.29 -6.54
C LEU A 627 13.59 9.49 -5.59
N PRO A 628 13.70 9.31 -4.26
CA PRO A 628 13.69 10.43 -3.31
C PRO A 628 14.81 11.43 -3.64
N SER A 629 14.44 12.67 -3.96
CA SER A 629 15.37 13.73 -4.31
C SER A 629 15.77 14.53 -3.07
N VAL A 630 17.08 14.81 -2.97
CA VAL A 630 17.63 15.73 -1.97
C VAL A 630 18.08 16.97 -2.73
N ALA A 631 17.54 18.14 -2.39
CA ALA A 631 17.98 19.44 -2.92
C ALA A 631 18.71 20.21 -1.80
N LYS A 632 19.78 20.93 -2.16
CA LYS A 632 20.63 21.69 -1.22
C LYS A 632 20.64 23.18 -1.55
N LEU A 633 20.59 24.05 -0.54
CA LEU A 633 20.89 25.47 -0.67
C LEU A 633 22.35 25.76 -0.24
N LEU A 634 23.25 26.00 -1.20
CA LEU A 634 24.63 26.47 -0.95
C LEU A 634 24.73 28.01 -1.04
N PRO A 635 25.83 28.64 -0.56
CA PRO A 635 25.92 30.09 -0.54
C PRO A 635 25.85 30.67 -1.95
N PRO A 636 25.22 31.83 -2.16
CA PRO A 636 25.44 32.59 -3.38
C PRO A 636 26.94 32.91 -3.46
N VAL A 637 27.55 32.63 -4.60
CA VAL A 637 28.86 33.21 -4.92
C VAL A 637 28.65 34.73 -4.96
N PRO A 638 29.48 35.54 -4.29
CA PRO A 638 29.34 36.97 -4.35
C PRO A 638 29.41 37.41 -5.82
N ASN A 639 28.31 37.89 -6.37
CA ASN A 639 28.41 38.73 -7.55
C ASN A 639 29.35 39.88 -7.16
N ALA A 640 30.38 40.12 -7.97
CA ALA A 640 31.34 41.19 -7.77
C ALA A 640 30.60 42.54 -7.57
N GLY A 641 30.36 42.91 -6.30
CA GLY A 641 29.67 44.15 -5.91
C GLY A 641 28.38 44.05 -5.07
N GLY A 642 27.88 42.86 -4.71
CA GLY A 642 26.61 42.73 -3.96
C GLY A 642 26.74 42.00 -2.61
N VAL A 643 26.17 42.58 -1.54
CA VAL A 643 26.09 41.97 -0.21
C VAL A 643 25.36 40.62 -0.30
N ALA A 644 26.06 39.50 -0.08
CA ALA A 644 25.44 38.19 0.01
C ALA A 644 24.45 38.20 1.18
N THR A 645 23.16 38.06 0.88
CA THR A 645 22.16 37.89 1.94
C THR A 645 22.08 36.41 2.30
N ASP A 646 22.05 36.08 3.59
CA ASP A 646 21.91 34.70 4.11
C ASP A 646 20.53 34.07 3.82
N ALA A 647 19.75 34.69 2.93
CA ALA A 647 18.39 34.31 2.58
C ALA A 647 18.23 34.11 1.07
N TRP A 648 17.70 32.95 0.67
CA TRP A 648 17.22 32.71 -0.69
C TRP A 648 15.73 33.06 -0.75
N THR A 649 15.34 34.00 -1.61
CA THR A 649 13.92 34.42 -1.72
C THR A 649 13.32 33.96 -3.03
N VAL A 650 12.21 33.23 -2.97
CA VAL A 650 11.43 32.79 -4.14
C VAL A 650 9.98 33.26 -4.09
N GLY A 651 9.32 33.27 -5.25
CA GLY A 651 7.91 33.58 -5.37
C GLY A 651 7.07 32.55 -4.65
N ASN A 652 7.00 31.34 -5.20
CA ASN A 652 6.24 30.24 -4.61
C ASN A 652 7.11 28.97 -4.53
N ILE A 653 6.75 28.04 -3.67
CA ILE A 653 7.26 26.67 -3.66
C ILE A 653 6.08 25.72 -3.84
N ARG A 654 6.18 24.78 -4.78
CA ARG A 654 5.18 23.75 -5.03
C ARG A 654 5.85 22.39 -5.04
N VAL A 655 5.34 21.43 -4.30
CA VAL A 655 5.79 20.03 -4.32
C VAL A 655 4.64 19.17 -4.84
N GLY A 656 4.89 18.32 -5.84
CA GLY A 656 3.90 17.53 -6.57
C GLY A 656 4.43 16.11 -6.81
N ASN A 657 4.15 15.16 -5.92
CA ASN A 657 4.81 13.85 -5.98
C ASN A 657 3.87 12.73 -6.49
N LEU A 658 4.41 11.80 -7.31
CA LEU A 658 3.72 10.56 -7.70
C LEU A 658 4.13 9.35 -6.82
N SER A 659 5.41 9.16 -6.51
CA SER A 659 5.86 8.15 -5.54
C SER A 659 7.23 8.50 -4.94
N GLY A 660 7.25 8.95 -3.69
CA GLY A 660 8.49 9.32 -2.99
C GLY A 660 8.30 10.57 -2.16
N GLY A 661 9.40 11.16 -1.70
CA GLY A 661 9.36 12.47 -1.09
C GLY A 661 10.69 13.19 -1.18
N HIS A 662 10.62 14.49 -0.95
CA HIS A 662 11.71 15.42 -1.20
C HIS A 662 12.35 15.81 0.12
N THR A 663 13.67 15.92 0.14
CA THR A 663 14.40 16.54 1.25
C THR A 663 15.03 17.83 0.75
N LEU A 664 14.74 18.94 1.41
CA LEU A 664 15.38 20.23 1.19
C LEU A 664 16.31 20.53 2.36
N ASP A 665 17.61 20.36 2.12
CA ASP A 665 18.67 20.75 3.06
C ASP A 665 18.99 22.23 2.85
N LEU A 666 18.67 23.04 3.85
CA LEU A 666 18.80 24.50 3.79
C LEU A 666 20.25 24.96 4.07
N GLY A 667 21.18 24.06 4.40
CA GLY A 667 22.61 24.38 4.51
C GLY A 667 22.96 25.45 5.56
N GLY A 668 22.17 25.58 6.61
CA GLY A 668 22.24 26.60 7.66
C GLY A 668 21.56 27.94 7.33
N ARG A 669 20.91 28.07 6.16
CA ARG A 669 20.43 29.36 5.59
C ARG A 669 18.94 29.56 5.75
N THR A 670 18.46 30.77 5.40
CA THR A 670 17.03 31.07 5.32
C THR A 670 16.51 30.84 3.89
N LEU A 671 15.46 30.04 3.73
CA LEU A 671 14.63 30.03 2.53
C LEU A 671 13.37 30.84 2.82
N ARG A 672 13.18 31.93 2.06
CA ARG A 672 12.01 32.79 2.14
C ARG A 672 11.11 32.56 0.93
N THR A 673 9.82 32.38 1.15
CA THR A 673 8.81 32.47 0.08
C THR A 673 8.03 33.77 0.21
N SER A 674 7.97 34.58 -0.84
CA SER A 674 7.15 35.82 -0.87
C SER A 674 5.67 35.54 -1.16
N GLY A 675 5.37 34.37 -1.72
CA GLY A 675 4.03 33.86 -2.05
C GLY A 675 3.76 32.50 -1.41
N GLU A 676 3.14 31.61 -2.17
CA GLU A 676 2.57 30.34 -1.70
C GLU A 676 3.64 29.27 -1.45
N PHE A 677 3.52 28.54 -0.33
CA PHE A 677 4.24 27.29 -0.08
C PHE A 677 3.23 26.14 -0.07
N ARG A 678 3.26 25.31 -1.11
CA ARG A 678 2.26 24.25 -1.37
C ARG A 678 2.91 22.87 -1.45
N VAL A 679 2.32 21.90 -0.76
CA VAL A 679 2.65 20.47 -0.91
C VAL A 679 1.42 19.71 -1.38
N GLU A 680 1.55 19.12 -2.56
CA GLU A 680 0.50 18.40 -3.26
C GLU A 680 0.89 17.09 -3.96
N ARG A 681 -0.12 16.29 -4.31
CA ARG A 681 -0.07 15.01 -5.02
C ARG A 681 -0.79 15.20 -6.34
N LEU A 682 -0.25 14.53 -7.34
CA LEU A 682 -0.77 14.52 -8.69
C LEU A 682 -1.68 13.28 -8.84
N VAL A 683 -2.69 13.36 -9.70
CA VAL A 683 -3.79 12.37 -9.77
C VAL A 683 -3.21 10.96 -9.97
N GLY A 684 -3.58 10.02 -9.09
CA GLY A 684 -3.32 8.58 -9.31
C GLY A 684 -2.27 7.85 -8.43
N SER A 685 -1.68 8.47 -7.39
CA SER A 685 -0.52 7.82 -6.73
C SER A 685 -0.28 8.17 -5.23
N GLY A 686 0.87 7.84 -4.63
CA GLY A 686 1.10 7.70 -3.18
C GLY A 686 1.09 8.98 -2.32
N ALA A 687 1.52 8.88 -1.05
CA ALA A 687 1.62 10.03 -0.14
C ALA A 687 2.74 10.99 -0.56
N SER A 688 2.49 12.31 -0.56
CA SER A 688 3.53 13.31 -0.83
C SER A 688 4.17 13.78 0.47
N TYR A 689 5.50 13.76 0.57
CA TYR A 689 6.19 14.31 1.73
C TYR A 689 7.36 15.23 1.36
N LEU A 690 7.55 16.28 2.16
CA LEU A 690 8.68 17.21 2.09
C LEU A 690 9.35 17.28 3.47
N VAL A 691 10.66 17.10 3.49
CA VAL A 691 11.48 17.27 4.69
C VAL A 691 12.37 18.50 4.52
N CYS A 692 12.22 19.51 5.37
CA CYS A 692 13.15 20.64 5.41
C CYS A 692 14.13 20.46 6.57
N SER A 693 15.43 20.37 6.27
CA SER A 693 16.48 20.12 7.26
C SER A 693 17.55 21.21 7.24
N ASN A 694 18.30 21.32 8.35
CA ASN A 694 19.51 22.15 8.46
C ASN A 694 19.32 23.61 7.98
N GLY A 695 18.40 24.39 8.56
CA GLY A 695 18.31 25.84 8.34
C GLY A 695 16.96 26.47 8.67
N THR A 696 16.70 27.66 8.16
CA THR A 696 15.49 28.43 8.43
C THR A 696 14.50 28.39 7.27
N LEU A 697 13.27 27.96 7.52
CA LEU A 697 12.16 28.14 6.57
C LEU A 697 11.32 29.35 7.01
N ASP A 698 11.25 30.38 6.16
CA ASP A 698 10.49 31.64 6.36
C ASP A 698 9.41 31.74 5.27
N VAL A 699 8.15 31.83 5.66
CA VAL A 699 7.01 31.69 4.74
C VAL A 699 6.06 32.88 4.88
N GLY A 700 5.78 33.62 3.79
CA GLY A 700 4.69 34.62 3.73
C GLY A 700 4.72 35.52 2.49
N SER A 701 3.61 35.68 1.75
CA SER A 701 2.41 36.45 2.15
C SER A 701 1.06 35.73 2.03
N GLN A 702 1.03 34.42 1.75
CA GLN A 702 -0.16 33.59 1.84
C GLN A 702 0.26 32.12 2.05
N MET A 703 0.24 31.60 3.28
CA MET A 703 0.19 30.14 3.50
C MET A 703 -1.25 29.68 3.28
N VAL A 704 -1.71 29.84 2.04
CA VAL A 704 -2.93 29.19 1.62
C VAL A 704 -2.56 27.74 1.34
N ILE A 705 -2.71 26.89 2.34
CA ILE A 705 -2.82 25.46 2.10
C ILE A 705 -4.26 25.25 1.57
N LEU A 706 -4.52 25.64 0.31
CA LEU A 706 -5.79 25.29 -0.35
C LEU A 706 -5.71 23.79 -0.60
N ASN A 707 -6.48 23.10 0.21
CA ASN A 707 -6.33 21.70 0.56
C ASN A 707 -4.94 21.45 1.20
N SER A 708 -4.88 20.87 2.41
CA SER A 708 -4.40 19.49 2.35
C SER A 708 -5.55 18.58 1.95
N THR A 709 -5.38 17.46 1.32
CA THR A 709 -4.44 17.16 0.28
C THR A 709 -3.79 18.38 -0.34
N VAL A 710 -2.57 18.40 -0.79
CA VAL A 710 -2.58 17.95 -2.16
C VAL A 710 -3.82 18.42 -2.98
N THR A 711 -3.91 19.61 -3.61
CA THR A 711 -5.12 19.80 -4.45
C THR A 711 -4.97 19.10 -5.79
N LEU A 712 -5.32 17.81 -5.76
CA LEU A 712 -5.89 17.11 -6.90
C LEU A 712 -7.14 17.86 -7.36
N HIS A 713 -7.04 18.60 -8.46
CA HIS A 713 -8.22 18.85 -9.26
C HIS A 713 -8.71 17.49 -9.80
N ASN A 714 -9.89 17.09 -9.33
CA ASN A 714 -10.66 16.01 -9.92
C ASN A 714 -11.12 16.46 -11.31
N VAL A 715 -10.46 15.93 -12.34
CA VAL A 715 -11.26 15.11 -13.25
C VAL A 715 -11.36 13.74 -12.57
N SER A 716 -12.41 13.58 -11.76
CA SER A 716 -13.01 12.30 -11.33
C SER A 716 -12.15 11.22 -10.60
N ILE A 717 -12.65 10.82 -9.41
CA ILE A 717 -12.64 9.47 -8.78
C ILE A 717 -11.64 9.16 -7.64
N THR A 718 -12.21 9.01 -6.43
CA THR A 718 -12.02 8.02 -5.33
C THR A 718 -10.67 7.32 -5.13
N VAL A 719 -9.87 7.69 -4.11
CA VAL A 719 -9.06 6.86 -3.13
C VAL A 719 -8.44 7.82 -2.06
N PRO A 720 -8.36 7.50 -0.75
CA PRO A 720 -7.76 8.37 0.28
C PRO A 720 -6.25 8.69 0.06
N ALA A 721 -5.82 9.89 0.47
CA ALA A 721 -4.47 10.45 0.23
C ALA A 721 -3.81 10.95 1.54
N GLN A 722 -2.48 11.09 1.59
CA GLN A 722 -1.74 11.69 2.72
C GLN A 722 -0.68 12.69 2.20
N GLY A 723 -0.56 13.86 2.82
CA GLY A 723 0.52 14.83 2.62
C GLY A 723 1.22 15.16 3.94
N THR A 724 2.56 15.13 3.99
CA THR A 724 3.35 15.37 5.23
C THR A 724 4.49 16.37 5.00
N VAL A 725 4.57 17.43 5.80
CA VAL A 725 5.78 18.28 5.90
C VAL A 725 6.45 18.02 7.23
N THR A 726 7.70 17.57 7.22
CA THR A 726 8.52 17.42 8.43
C THR A 726 9.63 18.44 8.41
N VAL A 727 9.76 19.23 9.48
CA VAL A 727 10.93 20.08 9.67
C VAL A 727 11.84 19.38 10.70
N SER A 728 12.97 18.83 10.26
CA SER A 728 13.86 17.97 11.07
C SER A 728 15.25 18.58 11.31
N SER A 729 15.91 18.07 12.36
CA SER A 729 17.29 18.31 12.84
C SER A 729 18.04 19.55 12.31
N ALA A 730 18.37 20.46 13.23
CA ALA A 730 19.08 21.73 13.01
C ALA A 730 18.33 22.76 12.12
N SER A 731 17.02 22.59 11.94
CA SER A 731 16.15 23.59 11.33
C SER A 731 15.37 24.44 12.33
N THR A 732 15.28 25.74 12.09
CA THR A 732 14.36 26.66 12.78
C THR A 732 13.20 26.97 11.82
N ALA A 733 11.97 26.58 12.14
CA ALA A 733 10.81 27.08 11.43
C ALA A 733 10.56 28.51 11.91
N VAL A 734 10.77 29.49 11.04
CA VAL A 734 10.61 30.90 11.40
C VAL A 734 9.24 31.37 10.99
N PHE A 735 8.35 31.49 11.97
CA PHE A 735 7.10 32.23 11.86
C PHE A 735 7.20 33.58 12.59
N THR A 736 8.37 34.24 12.55
CA THR A 736 8.50 35.57 13.18
C THR A 736 8.07 36.69 12.27
N ASN A 737 7.41 37.68 12.86
CA ASN A 737 6.96 38.88 12.19
C ASN A 737 8.16 39.74 11.74
N GLY A 738 8.37 39.84 10.43
CA GLY A 738 8.81 41.10 9.83
C GLY A 738 7.53 41.85 9.47
N THR A 739 7.23 42.89 10.22
CA THR A 739 6.12 43.85 10.04
C THR A 739 5.43 43.81 8.67
N SER A 740 4.29 43.13 8.55
CA SER A 740 3.21 43.55 7.64
C SER A 740 1.87 42.86 7.98
N ILE A 741 0.80 43.66 7.94
CA ILE A 741 -0.60 43.36 8.30
C ILE A 741 -1.33 42.57 7.19
N ASN A 742 -0.64 41.90 6.27
CA ASN A 742 -1.28 41.19 5.15
C ASN A 742 -1.00 39.67 5.16
N GLY A 743 -2.03 38.88 5.53
CA GLY A 743 -2.35 37.63 4.81
C GLY A 743 -1.74 36.29 5.25
N LYS A 744 -1.34 36.08 6.51
CA LYS A 744 -0.84 34.75 6.95
C LYS A 744 -1.98 33.78 7.30
N PHE A 745 -2.40 32.95 6.35
CA PHE A 745 -3.29 31.80 6.59
C PHE A 745 -2.44 30.57 6.92
N LEU A 746 -2.96 29.56 7.62
CA LEU A 746 -2.40 28.19 7.69
C LEU A 746 -3.58 27.22 7.56
N LYS A 747 -3.55 26.29 6.61
CA LYS A 747 -4.76 25.52 6.22
C LYS A 747 -4.55 24.00 6.05
N LEU A 748 -4.43 23.24 7.11
CA LEU A 748 -4.22 21.79 6.98
C LEU A 748 -5.52 21.07 6.60
N ALA A 749 -5.47 20.10 5.69
CA ALA A 749 -6.57 19.21 5.28
C ALA A 749 -7.86 19.89 4.74
N VAL A 750 -7.73 20.84 3.80
CA VAL A 750 -8.85 21.63 3.23
C VAL A 750 -9.42 21.10 1.88
N GLY A 751 -9.08 19.88 1.45
CA GLY A 751 -9.58 19.23 0.23
C GLY A 751 -10.55 18.07 0.42
N VAL A 752 -11.09 17.57 -0.70
CA VAL A 752 -12.22 16.63 -0.75
C VAL A 752 -12.01 15.31 0.01
N SER A 753 -10.78 14.86 0.22
CA SER A 753 -10.43 13.69 1.06
C SER A 753 -8.93 13.67 1.37
N GLY A 754 -8.50 13.07 2.50
CA GLY A 754 -7.08 12.80 2.79
C GLY A 754 -6.45 13.60 3.95
N ASN A 755 -5.22 13.26 4.33
CA ASN A 755 -4.58 13.80 5.52
C ASN A 755 -3.60 14.94 5.20
N GLY A 756 -3.59 15.99 6.03
CA GLY A 756 -2.61 17.07 6.00
C GLY A 756 -1.85 17.14 7.30
N ILE A 757 -0.55 16.87 7.27
CA ILE A 757 0.32 16.85 8.45
C ILE A 757 1.39 17.92 8.33
N LEU A 758 1.44 18.83 9.31
CA LEU A 758 2.60 19.69 9.57
C LEU A 758 3.27 19.21 10.86
N ASP A 759 4.42 18.55 10.72
CA ASP A 759 5.20 18.01 11.82
C ASP A 759 6.38 18.93 12.16
N MET A 760 6.26 19.63 13.29
CA MET A 760 7.31 20.50 13.84
C MET A 760 7.91 19.95 15.13
N ARG A 761 7.72 18.66 15.45
CA ARG A 761 8.24 18.05 16.68
C ARG A 761 9.76 18.11 16.81
N GLN A 762 10.47 18.19 15.68
CA GLN A 762 11.94 18.31 15.62
C GLN A 762 12.42 19.70 15.21
N ALA A 763 11.54 20.71 15.25
CA ALA A 763 11.83 22.07 14.84
C ALA A 763 11.65 23.08 15.98
N THR A 764 12.34 24.21 15.86
CA THR A 764 12.13 25.37 16.74
C THR A 764 11.25 26.39 16.04
N VAL A 765 10.17 26.84 16.68
CA VAL A 765 9.42 28.03 16.23
C VAL A 765 10.19 29.26 16.70
N ARG A 766 10.78 30.03 15.77
CA ARG A 766 11.55 31.23 16.16
C ARG A 766 10.67 32.22 16.92
N GLY A 767 11.23 32.77 17.99
CA GLY A 767 10.50 33.66 18.90
C GLY A 767 9.38 32.98 19.70
N GLY A 768 9.29 31.64 19.66
CA GLY A 768 8.30 30.86 20.40
C GLY A 768 6.84 31.11 20.00
N THR A 769 6.58 31.91 18.98
CA THR A 769 5.24 32.38 18.63
C THR A 769 4.86 31.96 17.22
N LEU A 770 3.74 31.26 17.09
CA LEU A 770 3.05 31.03 15.82
C LEU A 770 1.99 32.12 15.66
N ASP A 771 2.31 33.15 14.86
CA ASP A 771 1.44 34.32 14.63
C ASP A 771 0.75 34.23 13.25
N LEU A 772 -0.58 34.09 13.25
CA LEU A 772 -1.40 33.80 12.08
C LEU A 772 -2.60 34.74 12.01
N CYS A 773 -3.06 35.04 10.79
CA CYS A 773 -4.36 35.64 10.56
C CYS A 773 -5.46 34.59 10.75
N ASP A 774 -5.34 33.47 10.02
CA ASP A 774 -6.27 32.34 10.09
C ASP A 774 -5.51 31.03 10.27
N LEU A 775 -6.07 30.16 11.12
CA LEU A 775 -5.64 28.80 11.34
C LEU A 775 -6.81 27.86 11.06
N GLN A 776 -6.69 27.03 10.03
CA GLN A 776 -7.63 25.96 9.70
C GLN A 776 -6.91 24.61 9.75
N VAL A 777 -7.48 23.65 10.46
CA VAL A 777 -6.97 22.28 10.58
C VAL A 777 -8.12 21.31 10.37
N GLY A 778 -8.14 20.61 9.24
CA GLY A 778 -9.28 19.81 8.75
C GLY A 778 -10.31 20.64 7.98
N GLY A 779 -11.40 19.99 7.57
CA GLY A 779 -12.60 20.65 7.04
C GLY A 779 -12.64 20.83 5.53
N GLY A 780 -11.95 19.99 4.75
CA GLY A 780 -11.90 20.11 3.30
C GLY A 780 -12.91 19.30 2.50
N GLY A 781 -13.48 18.27 3.12
CA GLY A 781 -13.99 17.14 2.37
C GLY A 781 -14.30 15.87 3.16
N ALA A 782 -14.84 14.86 2.47
CA ALA A 782 -15.06 13.52 2.98
C ALA A 782 -13.73 12.83 3.32
N GLY A 783 -13.42 12.72 4.61
CA GLY A 783 -12.24 12.00 5.10
C GLY A 783 -10.99 12.88 5.19
N SER A 784 -11.15 14.20 5.35
CA SER A 784 -10.04 15.16 5.44
C SER A 784 -9.52 15.31 6.88
N GLU A 785 -8.37 14.76 7.22
CA GLU A 785 -7.82 14.84 8.58
C GLU A 785 -6.60 15.77 8.65
N GLY A 786 -6.71 16.87 9.40
CA GLY A 786 -5.66 17.85 9.62
C GLY A 786 -4.94 17.62 10.94
N TYR A 787 -3.61 17.67 10.90
CA TYR A 787 -2.73 17.40 12.02
C TYR A 787 -1.62 18.43 12.13
N LEU A 788 -1.55 19.13 13.26
CA LEU A 788 -0.51 20.11 13.56
C LEU A 788 0.31 19.66 14.78
N TYR A 789 1.53 19.14 14.57
CA TYR A 789 2.35 18.54 15.63
C TYR A 789 3.44 19.48 16.15
N PHE A 790 3.57 19.52 17.48
CA PHE A 790 4.59 20.26 18.22
C PHE A 790 5.21 19.39 19.33
N THR A 791 6.43 19.73 19.76
CA THR A 791 7.04 19.25 21.02
C THR A 791 7.16 20.40 22.03
N SER A 792 7.35 20.03 23.29
CA SER A 792 7.26 20.89 24.48
C SER A 792 8.29 22.01 24.63
N ASN A 793 9.33 22.05 23.80
CA ASN A 793 10.51 22.81 24.16
C ASN A 793 10.67 24.15 23.40
N THR A 794 9.82 24.43 22.40
CA THR A 794 10.06 25.56 21.47
C THR A 794 8.85 26.43 21.15
N LEU A 795 7.62 25.92 21.27
CA LEU A 795 6.40 26.71 21.09
C LEU A 795 5.92 27.25 22.45
N GLN A 796 5.72 28.56 22.53
CA GLN A 796 5.20 29.26 23.71
C GLN A 796 3.84 29.90 23.47
N THR A 797 3.55 30.34 22.24
CA THR A 797 2.33 31.09 21.92
C THR A 797 1.78 30.71 20.54
N ILE A 798 0.46 30.51 20.45
CA ILE A 798 -0.32 30.49 19.22
C ILE A 798 -1.21 31.73 19.22
N ARG A 799 -1.03 32.61 18.23
CA ARG A 799 -1.85 33.81 18.05
C ARG A 799 -2.57 33.72 16.71
N VAL A 800 -3.90 33.84 16.74
CA VAL A 800 -4.77 33.81 15.57
C VAL A 800 -5.61 35.07 15.55
N ALA A 801 -5.37 35.98 14.60
CA ALA A 801 -6.04 37.27 14.58
C ALA A 801 -7.52 37.21 14.20
N SER A 802 -7.92 36.26 13.35
CA SER A 802 -9.26 36.17 12.78
C SER A 802 -9.89 34.79 13.01
N ASN A 803 -9.58 33.76 12.23
CA ASN A 803 -10.33 32.51 12.26
C ASN A 803 -9.49 31.33 12.77
N PHE A 804 -9.92 30.67 13.86
CA PHE A 804 -9.35 29.41 14.33
C PHE A 804 -10.37 28.27 14.17
N PHE A 805 -10.19 27.47 13.14
CA PHE A 805 -11.09 26.41 12.72
C PHE A 805 -10.45 25.02 12.85
N LEU A 806 -11.09 24.14 13.61
CA LEU A 806 -10.80 22.72 13.67
C LEU A 806 -11.98 21.97 13.03
N ASN A 807 -11.75 21.39 11.85
CA ASN A 807 -12.78 20.76 11.02
C ASN A 807 -14.02 21.67 10.83
N SER A 808 -13.80 22.81 10.18
CA SER A 808 -14.86 23.70 9.71
C SER A 808 -14.48 24.25 8.34
N GLN A 809 -15.43 24.27 7.42
CA GLN A 809 -15.32 24.94 6.14
C GLN A 809 -16.31 26.11 6.06
N GLU A 810 -15.90 27.19 5.41
CA GLU A 810 -16.84 28.15 4.81
C GLU A 810 -17.50 27.47 3.58
N PRO A 811 -18.71 27.85 3.16
CA PRO A 811 -19.61 27.01 2.36
C PRO A 811 -19.09 26.75 0.94
N LEU A 812 -18.24 25.74 0.79
CA LEU A 812 -17.98 25.07 -0.47
C LEU A 812 -18.88 23.84 -0.52
N ALA A 813 -19.63 23.68 -1.60
CA ALA A 813 -20.57 22.57 -1.78
C ALA A 813 -19.81 21.22 -1.82
N GLY A 814 -19.64 20.57 -0.67
CA GLY A 814 -18.87 19.34 -0.55
C GLY A 814 -19.10 18.63 0.79
N MET A 815 -18.91 17.31 0.80
CA MET A 815 -19.08 16.44 1.96
C MET A 815 -18.05 16.77 3.05
N GLN A 816 -18.41 16.78 4.34
CA GLN A 816 -17.42 16.97 5.43
C GLN A 816 -17.32 15.71 6.30
N ARG A 817 -16.19 14.98 6.23
CA ARG A 817 -15.96 13.78 7.08
C ARG A 817 -14.57 13.78 7.73
N GLY A 818 -14.12 14.93 8.22
CA GLY A 818 -12.75 15.18 8.66
C GLY A 818 -12.53 15.29 10.17
N ALA A 819 -11.26 15.36 10.59
CA ALA A 819 -10.83 15.67 11.96
C ALA A 819 -9.83 16.84 11.94
N GLY A 820 -9.93 17.74 12.92
CA GLY A 820 -8.95 18.80 13.16
C GLY A 820 -8.26 18.60 14.51
N LEU A 821 -6.95 18.35 14.50
CA LEU A 821 -6.19 17.97 15.69
C LEU A 821 -4.91 18.82 15.81
N VAL A 822 -4.73 19.45 16.97
CA VAL A 822 -3.59 20.31 17.29
C VAL A 822 -2.88 19.76 18.52
N GLY A 823 -1.56 19.62 18.44
CA GLY A 823 -0.73 19.12 19.52
C GLY A 823 -0.11 17.75 19.20
N ALA A 824 0.41 17.07 20.23
CA ALA A 824 0.98 15.74 20.11
C ALA A 824 -0.03 14.67 20.54
N PRO A 825 -0.03 13.48 19.92
CA PRO A 825 -0.85 12.38 20.40
C PRO A 825 -0.30 11.89 21.75
N ASP A 826 -1.19 11.62 22.70
CA ASP A 826 -0.82 10.92 23.92
C ASP A 826 -0.42 9.48 23.56
N PRO A 827 0.82 9.05 23.83
CA PRO A 827 1.23 7.69 23.52
C PRO A 827 0.48 6.64 24.36
N THR A 828 -0.17 7.04 25.46
CA THR A 828 -0.86 6.14 26.40
C THR A 828 -2.37 6.03 26.17
N VAL A 829 -2.96 6.97 25.42
CA VAL A 829 -4.41 6.96 25.13
C VAL A 829 -4.64 7.25 23.65
N SER A 830 -5.16 6.25 22.93
CA SER A 830 -5.50 6.42 21.52
C SER A 830 -6.51 7.56 21.34
N ASN A 831 -6.24 8.44 20.39
CA ASN A 831 -7.07 9.59 20.02
C ASN A 831 -7.09 10.79 21.00
N LEU A 832 -6.25 10.84 22.05
CA LEU A 832 -6.05 12.09 22.80
C LEU A 832 -4.89 12.91 22.22
N TRP A 833 -5.15 14.20 22.04
CA TRP A 833 -4.25 15.15 21.40
C TRP A 833 -4.10 16.35 22.32
N PHE A 834 -2.87 16.59 22.75
CA PHE A 834 -2.57 17.58 23.77
C PHE A 834 -1.68 18.68 23.21
N LEU A 835 -2.07 19.94 23.45
CA LEU A 835 -1.16 21.06 23.34
C LEU A 835 0.05 20.82 24.26
N PRO A 836 1.26 21.24 23.88
CA PRO A 836 2.38 21.22 24.80
C PRO A 836 2.09 22.04 26.07
N ARG A 837 2.71 21.66 27.18
CA ARG A 837 2.52 22.37 28.45
C ARG A 837 3.01 23.82 28.35
N GLY A 838 2.26 24.76 28.94
CA GLY A 838 2.63 26.17 29.03
C GLY A 838 2.37 27.00 27.75
N VAL A 839 1.67 26.45 26.75
CA VAL A 839 1.37 27.20 25.51
C VAL A 839 0.24 28.18 25.72
N ASN A 840 0.48 29.44 25.36
CA ASN A 840 -0.53 30.50 25.32
C ASN A 840 -1.32 30.45 24.01
N ILE A 841 -2.63 30.69 24.05
CA ILE A 841 -3.49 30.81 22.89
C ILE A 841 -4.21 32.16 22.94
N TYR A 842 -4.04 32.95 21.88
CA TYR A 842 -4.74 34.21 21.67
C TYR A 842 -5.59 34.14 20.40
N ILE A 843 -6.88 34.44 20.47
CA ILE A 843 -7.78 34.47 19.31
C ILE A 843 -8.49 35.81 19.25
N GLY A 844 -8.28 36.57 18.17
CA GLY A 844 -8.84 37.91 18.03
C GLY A 844 -8.27 38.91 19.04
N SER A 845 -8.92 40.06 19.12
CA SER A 845 -8.62 41.17 20.03
C SER A 845 -9.89 41.98 20.31
N PRO A 846 -9.92 42.88 21.31
CA PRO A 846 -11.05 43.76 21.56
C PRO A 846 -11.47 44.59 20.33
N SER A 847 -10.49 45.01 19.52
CA SER A 847 -10.70 45.82 18.32
C SER A 847 -11.00 45.00 17.06
N ALA A 848 -10.73 43.70 17.08
CA ALA A 848 -10.90 42.80 15.93
C ALA A 848 -11.22 41.39 16.43
N ARG A 849 -12.52 41.07 16.50
CA ARG A 849 -13.01 39.81 17.03
C ARG A 849 -12.84 38.69 16.01
N GLY A 850 -12.40 37.53 16.48
CA GLY A 850 -12.19 36.33 15.68
C GLY A 850 -13.36 35.34 15.71
N ARG A 851 -13.16 34.15 15.17
CA ARG A 851 -14.09 33.01 15.25
C ARG A 851 -13.35 31.76 15.69
N LEU A 852 -13.90 31.04 16.67
CA LEU A 852 -13.40 29.73 17.08
C LEU A 852 -14.44 28.67 16.77
N ARG A 853 -14.08 27.70 15.92
CA ARG A 853 -14.94 26.57 15.58
C ARG A 853 -14.22 25.27 15.87
N VAL A 854 -14.74 24.50 16.81
CA VAL A 854 -14.28 23.15 17.14
C VAL A 854 -15.34 22.18 16.65
N HIS A 855 -15.18 21.75 15.40
CA HIS A 855 -16.14 20.95 14.64
C HIS A 855 -17.42 21.72 14.27
N LYS A 856 -17.53 22.14 13.01
CA LYS A 856 -18.76 22.73 12.44
C LYS A 856 -18.99 22.17 11.03
N ASP A 857 -20.08 21.42 10.88
CA ASP A 857 -20.50 20.80 9.62
C ASP A 857 -21.76 21.46 9.05
N ASP A 858 -21.59 22.31 8.05
CA ASP A 858 -22.71 22.93 7.33
C ASP A 858 -23.22 22.06 6.16
N SER A 859 -22.63 20.88 5.92
CA SER A 859 -22.90 20.02 4.77
C SER A 859 -23.96 18.96 5.04
N SER A 860 -24.66 18.52 4.00
CA SER A 860 -25.65 17.42 4.09
C SER A 860 -25.04 16.03 4.31
N TYR A 861 -23.71 15.90 4.45
CA TYR A 861 -23.01 14.60 4.45
C TYR A 861 -22.02 14.50 5.62
N GLY A 862 -22.52 14.13 6.80
CA GLY A 862 -21.70 13.97 7.99
C GLY A 862 -20.76 12.76 7.96
N GLY A 863 -19.84 12.73 8.92
CA GLY A 863 -19.00 11.60 9.30
C GLY A 863 -18.74 11.57 10.82
N THR A 864 -18.31 10.44 11.39
CA THR A 864 -18.20 10.18 12.86
C THR A 864 -16.90 10.68 13.50
N LYS A 865 -16.27 11.73 12.98
CA LYS A 865 -14.92 12.13 13.37
C LYS A 865 -14.91 13.17 14.49
N THR A 866 -13.79 13.27 15.20
CA THR A 866 -13.64 14.11 16.39
C THR A 866 -12.62 15.22 16.15
N SER A 867 -12.96 16.46 16.52
CA SER A 867 -12.02 17.59 16.54
C SER A 867 -11.83 18.06 17.97
N ARG A 868 -10.59 18.35 18.35
CA ARG A 868 -10.23 18.63 19.74
C ARG A 868 -9.20 19.75 19.86
N LEU A 869 -9.41 20.62 20.83
CA LEU A 869 -8.40 21.53 21.37
C LEU A 869 -8.30 21.23 22.87
N VAL A 870 -7.20 20.60 23.30
CA VAL A 870 -7.02 20.14 24.68
C VAL A 870 -5.71 20.66 25.25
N ALA A 871 -5.78 21.36 26.38
CA ALA A 871 -4.61 21.78 27.14
C ALA A 871 -4.03 20.64 27.99
N SER A 872 -2.71 20.55 28.12
CA SER A 872 -2.04 19.52 28.95
C SER A 872 -1.48 20.00 30.28
N GLY A 873 -1.59 21.31 30.56
CA GLY A 873 -1.07 21.96 31.76
C GLY A 873 -0.39 23.28 31.46
N GLY A 874 -0.70 24.32 32.21
CA GLY A 874 -0.06 25.62 32.13
C GLY A 874 -0.57 26.53 31.01
N GLY A 875 -0.13 27.80 31.01
CA GLY A 875 -0.34 28.76 29.92
C GLY A 875 -1.62 29.59 30.03
N VAL A 876 -1.87 30.43 29.03
CA VAL A 876 -2.99 31.38 28.97
C VAL A 876 -3.90 31.08 27.78
N PHE A 877 -5.22 31.12 27.98
CA PHE A 877 -6.19 31.18 26.87
C PHE A 877 -6.94 32.51 26.93
N GLU A 878 -6.81 33.32 25.89
CA GLU A 878 -7.52 34.59 25.73
C GLU A 878 -8.21 34.65 24.35
N ALA A 879 -9.51 34.90 24.33
CA ALA A 879 -10.26 34.98 23.08
C ALA A 879 -11.28 36.12 23.06
N TRP A 880 -11.34 36.83 21.93
CA TRP A 880 -12.34 37.85 21.60
C TRP A 880 -13.04 37.41 20.32
N LEU A 881 -14.28 36.96 20.40
CA LEU A 881 -14.94 36.17 19.37
C LEU A 881 -16.28 36.77 18.94
N THR A 882 -16.58 36.72 17.65
CA THR A 882 -17.95 36.87 17.15
C THR A 882 -18.74 35.57 17.30
N GLU A 883 -18.04 34.43 17.26
CA GLU A 883 -18.64 33.09 17.28
C GLU A 883 -17.69 32.10 17.98
N LEU A 884 -18.24 31.35 18.95
CA LEU A 884 -17.67 30.13 19.49
C LEU A 884 -18.63 28.96 19.19
N THR A 885 -18.20 28.05 18.32
CA THR A 885 -19.02 26.89 17.94
C THR A 885 -18.30 25.60 18.27
N VAL A 886 -18.91 24.74 19.06
CA VAL A 886 -18.35 23.43 19.46
C VAL A 886 -19.36 22.33 19.16
N ALA A 887 -19.06 21.53 18.13
CA ALA A 887 -19.95 20.53 17.55
C ALA A 887 -21.29 21.13 17.08
N TYR A 888 -21.31 21.54 15.81
CA TYR A 888 -22.52 22.00 15.12
C TYR A 888 -22.71 21.18 13.84
N THR A 889 -23.96 20.78 13.53
CA THR A 889 -24.30 20.24 12.21
C THR A 889 -25.61 20.78 11.67
N LYS A 890 -25.69 20.94 10.34
CA LYS A 890 -26.92 21.35 9.62
C LYS A 890 -27.45 20.26 8.66
N GLY A 891 -26.69 19.19 8.43
CA GLY A 891 -26.97 18.18 7.40
C GLY A 891 -27.88 17.02 7.79
N SER A 892 -28.43 16.33 6.79
CA SER A 892 -29.38 15.21 6.99
C SER A 892 -28.75 13.81 7.05
N ASN A 893 -27.43 13.64 6.84
CA ASN A 893 -26.81 12.32 6.66
C ASN A 893 -25.68 11.96 7.67
N GLU A 894 -25.38 10.66 7.70
CA GLU A 894 -24.57 9.83 8.60
C GLU A 894 -23.30 10.41 9.25
N GLY A 895 -23.41 11.00 10.45
CA GLY A 895 -22.27 11.20 11.35
C GLY A 895 -22.66 11.77 12.70
N ASN A 896 -21.97 11.36 13.78
CA ASN A 896 -22.10 11.96 15.11
C ASN A 896 -20.87 12.86 15.32
N PRO A 897 -20.88 14.13 14.88
CA PRO A 897 -19.74 15.01 15.01
C PRO A 897 -19.41 15.23 16.48
N VAL A 898 -18.12 15.12 16.82
CA VAL A 898 -17.63 15.36 18.18
C VAL A 898 -16.69 16.56 18.16
N GLY A 899 -17.01 17.59 18.95
CA GLY A 899 -16.19 18.77 19.16
C GLY A 899 -15.86 18.91 20.65
N ILE A 900 -14.58 18.98 20.99
CA ILE A 900 -14.13 19.09 22.39
C ILE A 900 -13.17 20.28 22.53
N LEU A 901 -13.56 21.23 23.35
CA LEU A 901 -12.73 22.33 23.84
C LEU A 901 -12.45 22.07 25.33
N ASP A 902 -11.31 21.47 25.64
CA ASP A 902 -10.91 21.16 27.03
C ASP A 902 -9.73 22.04 27.45
N LEU A 903 -10.06 23.08 28.22
CA LEU A 903 -9.12 24.09 28.69
C LEU A 903 -8.85 23.94 30.20
N ARG A 904 -9.32 22.87 30.85
CA ARG A 904 -9.22 22.71 32.32
C ARG A 904 -7.81 22.80 32.88
N ALA A 905 -6.81 22.56 32.04
CA ALA A 905 -5.41 22.53 32.43
C ALA A 905 -4.66 23.86 32.21
N VAL A 906 -5.27 24.92 31.67
CA VAL A 906 -4.58 26.22 31.53
C VAL A 906 -4.58 27.02 32.85
N ASP A 907 -3.58 27.87 33.05
CA ASP A 907 -3.41 28.64 34.30
C ASP A 907 -4.30 29.89 34.35
N SER A 908 -4.62 30.46 33.18
CA SER A 908 -5.43 31.67 33.04
C SER A 908 -6.36 31.56 31.85
N PHE A 909 -7.62 31.94 32.04
CA PHE A 909 -8.65 31.87 31.02
C PHE A 909 -9.50 33.14 30.97
N PHE A 910 -9.60 33.70 29.77
CA PHE A 910 -10.53 34.75 29.39
C PHE A 910 -11.16 34.44 28.03
N ALA A 911 -12.48 34.58 27.90
CA ALA A 911 -13.14 34.52 26.61
C ALA A 911 -14.35 35.44 26.53
N GLU A 912 -14.43 36.25 25.48
CA GLU A 912 -15.64 36.99 25.12
C GLU A 912 -16.16 36.48 23.78
N ALA A 913 -17.45 36.15 23.68
CA ALA A 913 -18.04 35.65 22.46
C ALA A 913 -19.46 36.22 22.25
N ASP A 914 -19.75 36.80 21.08
CA ASP A 914 -21.10 37.34 20.80
C ASP A 914 -22.15 36.22 20.71
N SER A 915 -21.75 35.07 20.15
CA SER A 915 -22.59 33.87 20.07
C SER A 915 -21.81 32.61 20.44
N VAL A 916 -22.43 31.74 21.22
CA VAL A 916 -21.89 30.44 21.64
C VAL A 916 -22.90 29.34 21.33
N SER A 917 -22.48 28.36 20.52
CA SER A 917 -23.27 27.16 20.20
C SER A 917 -22.49 25.91 20.61
N ILE A 918 -23.10 25.05 21.45
CA ILE A 918 -22.51 23.79 21.92
C ILE A 918 -23.47 22.64 21.62
N GLY A 919 -23.04 21.66 20.82
CA GLY A 919 -23.84 20.47 20.49
C GLY A 919 -25.16 20.80 19.82
N GLU A 920 -25.14 21.65 18.78
CA GLU A 920 -26.31 22.04 18.00
C GLU A 920 -26.45 21.14 16.77
N ASP A 921 -27.58 20.43 16.66
CA ASP A 921 -27.94 19.57 15.54
C ASP A 921 -29.20 20.10 14.85
N LEU A 922 -29.03 20.75 13.70
CA LEU A 922 -30.16 21.13 12.84
C LEU A 922 -30.57 19.99 11.88
N GLY A 923 -29.89 18.85 11.97
CA GLY A 923 -30.06 17.60 11.22
C GLY A 923 -30.82 16.51 12.00
N THR A 924 -30.43 15.23 11.81
CA THR A 924 -31.24 14.05 12.23
C THR A 924 -30.50 12.99 13.07
N ARG A 925 -29.25 13.17 13.52
CA ARG A 925 -28.46 12.05 14.10
C ARG A 925 -27.62 12.34 15.35
N GLY A 926 -27.69 13.54 15.90
CA GLY A 926 -27.07 13.91 17.16
C GLY A 926 -25.63 14.43 17.00
N THR A 927 -25.27 15.45 17.76
CA THR A 927 -23.90 15.98 17.90
C THR A 927 -23.37 15.80 19.32
N ARG A 928 -22.04 15.79 19.52
CA ARG A 928 -21.44 15.83 20.86
C ARG A 928 -20.51 17.03 21.01
N GLY A 929 -20.96 18.08 21.68
CA GLY A 929 -20.18 19.27 22.01
C GLY A 929 -19.78 19.29 23.47
N GLU A 930 -18.49 19.51 23.75
CA GLU A 930 -17.98 19.64 25.12
C GLU A 930 -17.10 20.87 25.26
N VAL A 931 -17.44 21.73 26.21
CA VAL A 931 -16.65 22.89 26.60
C VAL A 931 -16.33 22.75 28.09
N LEU A 932 -15.06 22.54 28.41
CA LEU A 932 -14.58 22.32 29.78
C LEU A 932 -13.62 23.45 30.14
N LEU A 933 -14.04 24.31 31.06
CA LEU A 933 -13.34 25.55 31.38
C LEU A 933 -12.58 25.44 32.70
N PRO A 934 -11.39 26.08 32.80
CA PRO A 934 -10.60 26.21 34.01
C PRO A 934 -11.05 27.42 34.84
N PRO A 935 -10.39 27.73 35.96
CA PRO A 935 -10.62 28.96 36.69
C PRO A 935 -10.39 30.20 35.78
N GLY A 936 -11.38 31.09 35.67
CA GLY A 936 -11.29 32.28 34.83
C GLY A 936 -12.62 33.00 34.61
N THR A 937 -12.70 33.82 33.57
CA THR A 937 -13.91 34.59 33.22
C THR A 937 -14.28 34.44 31.76
N ALA A 938 -15.56 34.28 31.46
CA ALA A 938 -16.09 34.41 30.11
C ALA A 938 -17.37 35.23 30.05
N VAL A 939 -17.58 35.90 28.92
CA VAL A 939 -18.79 36.67 28.62
C VAL A 939 -19.34 36.17 27.30
N PHE A 940 -20.55 35.62 27.34
CA PHE A 940 -21.24 35.06 26.19
C PHE A 940 -22.45 35.95 25.88
N GLY A 941 -22.59 36.42 24.66
CA GLY A 941 -23.77 37.18 24.24
C GLY A 941 -25.01 36.28 24.28
N THR A 942 -25.11 35.40 23.30
CA THR A 942 -26.16 34.36 23.24
C THR A 942 -25.56 32.98 23.45
N LEU A 943 -26.11 32.19 24.39
CA LEU A 943 -25.72 30.81 24.65
C LEU A 943 -26.81 29.84 24.17
N THR A 944 -26.47 28.96 23.24
CA THR A 944 -27.36 27.89 22.74
C THR A 944 -26.70 26.53 22.97
N MET A 945 -27.40 25.62 23.64
CA MET A 945 -26.88 24.28 23.95
C MET A 945 -27.87 23.17 23.61
N GLY A 946 -27.36 22.11 22.97
CA GLY A 946 -28.07 20.84 22.79
C GLY A 946 -29.26 20.89 21.83
N ARG A 947 -29.38 21.96 21.03
CA ARG A 947 -30.56 22.22 20.20
C ARG A 947 -30.70 21.15 19.11
N VAL A 948 -31.89 20.56 19.00
CA VAL A 948 -32.26 19.61 17.94
C VAL A 948 -33.51 20.10 17.23
N THR A 949 -33.46 20.39 15.92
CA THR A 949 -34.65 20.84 15.18
C THR A 949 -35.48 19.73 14.56
N ASN A 950 -34.95 18.50 14.45
CA ASN A 950 -35.67 17.34 13.95
C ASN A 950 -35.50 16.15 14.91
N PRO A 951 -36.50 15.85 15.76
CA PRO A 951 -36.43 14.77 16.75
C PRO A 951 -36.53 13.41 16.06
N ALA A 952 -35.44 12.97 15.42
CA ALA A 952 -35.34 11.62 14.86
C ALA A 952 -34.92 10.62 15.96
N PRO A 953 -35.38 9.36 15.90
CA PRO A 953 -35.31 8.43 17.05
C PRO A 953 -33.95 7.78 17.34
N LEU A 954 -32.84 8.15 16.67
CA LEU A 954 -31.62 7.31 16.64
C LEU A 954 -30.29 7.99 17.01
N GLY A 955 -30.29 9.22 17.52
CA GLY A 955 -29.09 9.81 18.11
C GLY A 955 -29.40 11.04 18.94
N ALA A 956 -29.25 10.94 20.27
CA ALA A 956 -29.35 12.11 21.12
C ALA A 956 -28.12 12.99 20.85
N SER A 957 -28.34 14.26 20.49
CA SER A 957 -27.31 15.28 20.70
C SER A 957 -26.87 15.27 22.15
N TYR A 958 -25.72 15.85 22.43
CA TYR A 958 -25.16 15.93 23.76
C TYR A 958 -24.28 17.16 23.86
N ALA A 959 -24.63 18.07 24.76
CA ALA A 959 -23.89 19.31 24.96
C ALA A 959 -23.47 19.43 26.43
N ILE A 960 -22.16 19.47 26.69
CA ILE A 960 -21.60 19.77 28.02
C ILE A 960 -21.00 21.17 28.02
N LEU A 961 -21.35 21.94 29.04
CA LEU A 961 -20.58 23.08 29.51
C LEU A 961 -20.17 22.81 30.96
N GLU A 962 -18.88 22.66 31.23
CA GLU A 962 -18.33 22.46 32.56
C GLU A 962 -17.52 23.69 32.99
N LEU A 963 -17.88 24.25 34.14
CA LEU A 963 -17.23 25.41 34.74
C LEU A 963 -16.47 24.95 35.98
N ASN A 964 -15.15 25.13 36.04
CA ASN A 964 -14.34 24.80 37.21
C ASN A 964 -13.80 26.10 37.81
N ASP A 965 -14.48 26.64 38.83
CA ASP A 965 -14.18 27.96 39.39
C ASP A 965 -14.16 29.08 38.30
N THR A 966 -15.02 28.93 37.29
CA THR A 966 -15.15 29.87 36.15
C THR A 966 -16.39 30.74 36.32
N ILE A 967 -16.27 32.05 36.07
CA ILE A 967 -17.43 32.94 35.94
C ILE A 967 -17.82 33.01 34.47
N VAL A 968 -19.05 32.63 34.13
CA VAL A 968 -19.61 32.79 32.77
C VAL A 968 -20.81 33.72 32.84
N ALA A 969 -20.71 34.89 32.23
CA ALA A 969 -21.81 35.84 32.13
C ALA A 969 -22.49 35.76 30.77
N VAL A 970 -23.76 35.40 30.75
CA VAL A 970 -24.60 35.48 29.55
C VAL A 970 -25.30 36.83 29.51
N THR A 971 -25.17 37.60 28.43
CA THR A 971 -25.69 38.99 28.40
C THR A 971 -27.02 39.14 27.67
N ASN A 972 -27.31 38.29 26.68
CA ASN A 972 -28.53 38.39 25.86
C ASN A 972 -29.55 37.31 26.24
N SER A 973 -29.28 36.06 25.90
CA SER A 973 -30.19 34.95 26.16
C SER A 973 -29.47 33.60 26.29
N ALA A 974 -30.07 32.69 27.05
CA ALA A 974 -29.61 31.31 27.20
C ALA A 974 -30.73 30.34 26.85
N THR A 975 -30.44 29.41 25.93
CA THR A 975 -31.36 28.34 25.50
C THR A 975 -30.71 26.98 25.75
N LEU A 976 -31.33 26.18 26.62
CA LEU A 976 -30.88 24.85 27.02
C LEU A 976 -31.90 23.81 26.54
N SER A 977 -31.56 23.06 25.50
CA SER A 977 -32.43 22.01 24.97
C SER A 977 -32.28 20.69 25.76
N ASP A 978 -33.11 19.70 25.47
CA ASP A 978 -33.24 18.40 26.17
C ASP A 978 -31.92 17.65 26.44
N THR A 979 -30.91 17.87 25.60
CA THR A 979 -29.60 17.23 25.69
C THR A 979 -28.51 18.08 26.35
N ALA A 980 -28.84 19.31 26.75
CA ALA A 980 -27.90 20.24 27.39
C ALA A 980 -27.59 19.83 28.84
N ARG A 981 -26.30 19.84 29.20
CA ARG A 981 -25.78 19.54 30.53
C ARG A 981 -24.80 20.64 30.94
N VAL A 982 -25.18 21.46 31.91
CA VAL A 982 -24.27 22.45 32.51
C VAL A 982 -23.81 21.92 33.87
N ARG A 983 -22.50 21.83 34.07
CA ARG A 983 -21.88 21.42 35.34
C ARG A 983 -21.10 22.60 35.89
N ILE A 984 -21.39 22.98 37.12
CA ILE A 984 -20.76 24.13 37.77
C ILE A 984 -20.08 23.62 39.03
N ASN A 985 -18.76 23.61 39.01
CA ASN A 985 -17.92 23.21 40.13
C ASN A 985 -17.41 24.48 40.82
N VAL A 986 -17.95 24.75 42.00
CA VAL A 986 -17.63 25.93 42.80
C VAL A 986 -16.57 25.58 43.83
N TYR A 987 -15.44 26.28 43.79
CA TYR A 987 -14.35 26.14 44.75
C TYR A 987 -14.35 27.37 45.69
N GLY A 988 -13.88 27.19 46.92
CA GLY A 988 -14.10 28.16 48.01
C GLY A 988 -13.38 29.50 47.88
N ASN A 989 -12.46 29.62 46.93
CA ASN A 989 -11.56 30.75 46.76
C ASN A 989 -12.23 32.02 46.22
N ARG A 990 -13.38 31.93 45.51
CA ARG A 990 -14.10 33.10 44.96
C ARG A 990 -15.54 32.74 44.56
N ALA A 991 -16.34 33.76 44.23
CA ALA A 991 -17.62 33.55 43.56
C ALA A 991 -17.39 33.04 42.12
N SER A 992 -18.01 31.93 41.74
CA SER A 992 -17.80 31.33 40.42
C SER A 992 -19.05 30.60 39.94
N GLY A 993 -19.38 30.72 38.67
CA GLY A 993 -20.50 29.98 38.10
C GLY A 993 -21.18 30.74 36.98
N LEU A 994 -22.45 30.42 36.74
CA LEU A 994 -23.21 30.95 35.61
C LEU A 994 -24.02 32.17 36.03
N ILE A 995 -23.90 33.28 35.29
CA ILE A 995 -24.69 34.50 35.45
C ILE A 995 -25.61 34.63 34.23
N LEU A 996 -26.91 34.75 34.47
CA LEU A 996 -27.93 34.83 33.43
C LEU A 996 -28.69 36.17 33.48
N PRO A 997 -29.08 36.74 32.33
CA PRO A 997 -29.79 38.02 32.25
C PRO A 997 -31.28 37.89 32.59
N GLY A 998 -31.76 36.65 32.77
CA GLY A 998 -33.13 36.27 33.12
C GLY A 998 -33.24 34.74 33.14
N LEU A 999 -34.44 34.20 33.31
CA LEU A 999 -34.64 32.75 33.24
C LEU A 999 -34.27 32.20 31.84
N PRO A 1000 -33.50 31.11 31.76
CA PRO A 1000 -33.18 30.49 30.48
C PRO A 1000 -34.42 29.81 29.87
N SER A 1001 -34.45 29.70 28.54
CA SER A 1001 -35.42 28.83 27.87
C SER A 1001 -34.93 27.39 27.99
N VAL A 1002 -35.65 26.55 28.74
CA VAL A 1002 -35.21 25.18 29.06
C VAL A 1002 -36.23 24.14 28.60
N SER A 1003 -35.78 23.19 27.77
CA SER A 1003 -36.59 22.05 27.33
C SER A 1003 -36.55 20.89 28.34
N ASN A 1004 -37.58 20.04 28.32
CA ASN A 1004 -37.65 18.85 29.18
C ASN A 1004 -36.47 17.90 28.89
N GLY A 1005 -35.67 17.60 29.92
CA GLY A 1005 -34.48 16.75 29.81
C GLY A 1005 -33.14 17.49 29.98
N ALA A 1006 -33.10 18.81 29.81
CA ALA A 1006 -31.91 19.61 30.09
C ALA A 1006 -31.57 19.59 31.59
N SER A 1007 -30.29 19.76 31.96
CA SER A 1007 -29.92 19.85 33.37
C SER A 1007 -28.80 20.85 33.65
N VAL A 1008 -28.93 21.56 34.76
CA VAL A 1008 -27.89 22.39 35.38
C VAL A 1008 -27.61 21.79 36.76
N VAL A 1009 -26.35 21.41 36.99
CA VAL A 1009 -25.88 20.82 38.25
C VAL A 1009 -24.83 21.72 38.87
N VAL A 1010 -25.09 22.20 40.08
CA VAL A 1010 -24.12 22.99 40.85
C VAL A 1010 -23.52 22.13 41.96
N THR A 1011 -22.21 21.91 41.92
CA THR A 1011 -21.47 21.18 42.96
C THR A 1011 -20.57 22.15 43.71
N PHE A 1012 -20.82 22.32 45.01
CA PHE A 1012 -19.92 23.07 45.88
C PHE A 1012 -18.86 22.11 46.43
N ILE A 1013 -17.62 22.28 45.99
CA ILE A 1013 -16.53 21.34 46.27
C ILE A 1013 -15.76 21.72 47.55
N GLN A 1014 -15.70 23.02 47.87
CA GLN A 1014 -14.98 23.53 49.04
C GLN A 1014 -15.74 24.68 49.72
N PRO A 1015 -15.66 24.80 51.06
CA PRO A 1015 -16.27 25.91 51.78
C PRO A 1015 -15.61 27.24 51.40
N PRO A 1016 -16.35 28.37 51.42
CA PRO A 1016 -15.81 29.68 51.03
C PRO A 1016 -14.66 30.09 51.97
N THR A 1017 -13.56 30.56 51.40
CA THR A 1017 -12.38 31.06 52.12
C THR A 1017 -12.37 32.58 52.23
N HIS A 1018 -13.35 33.28 51.65
CA HIS A 1018 -13.46 34.74 51.64
C HIS A 1018 -14.84 35.21 52.13
N GLN A 1019 -14.88 36.41 52.70
CA GLN A 1019 -16.15 37.08 53.05
C GLN A 1019 -16.73 37.72 51.78
N GLY A 1020 -17.84 37.18 51.27
CA GLY A 1020 -18.46 37.63 50.02
C GLY A 1020 -19.62 36.75 49.56
N LEU A 1021 -20.21 37.10 48.42
CA LEU A 1021 -21.21 36.25 47.77
C LEU A 1021 -20.55 34.96 47.28
N HIS A 1022 -21.04 33.81 47.72
CA HIS A 1022 -20.57 32.50 47.24
C HIS A 1022 -21.74 31.81 46.55
N TYR A 1023 -21.74 31.79 45.22
CA TYR A 1023 -22.84 31.27 44.41
C TYR A 1023 -22.31 30.43 43.26
N GLY A 1024 -23.12 29.48 42.77
CA GLY A 1024 -22.88 28.76 41.52
C GLY A 1024 -23.81 29.19 40.37
N LEU A 1025 -24.94 29.83 40.69
CA LEU A 1025 -25.84 30.40 39.70
C LEU A 1025 -26.36 31.77 40.19
N LYS A 1026 -26.34 32.77 39.31
CA LYS A 1026 -26.96 34.08 39.50
C LYS A 1026 -27.91 34.36 38.34
N VAL A 1027 -29.13 34.79 38.63
CA VAL A 1027 -30.14 35.14 37.62
C VAL A 1027 -30.66 36.54 37.89
N ALA A 1028 -30.69 37.40 36.87
CA ALA A 1028 -31.24 38.74 37.02
C ALA A 1028 -32.76 38.69 37.30
N GLY A 1029 -33.22 39.57 38.18
CA GLY A 1029 -34.61 39.62 38.63
C GLY A 1029 -34.92 38.76 39.85
N ARG A 1030 -36.16 38.89 40.33
CA ARG A 1030 -36.73 38.18 41.48
C ARG A 1030 -37.47 36.92 41.01
N VAL A 1031 -36.74 35.83 40.82
CA VAL A 1031 -37.21 34.58 40.20
C VAL A 1031 -36.98 33.37 41.09
N ALA A 1032 -36.82 33.57 42.41
CA ALA A 1032 -36.57 32.50 43.37
C ALA A 1032 -37.60 31.36 43.30
N ALA A 1033 -38.89 31.69 43.26
CA ALA A 1033 -39.96 30.69 43.15
C ALA A 1033 -39.88 29.87 41.86
N ALA A 1034 -39.51 30.50 40.74
CA ALA A 1034 -39.38 29.80 39.45
C ALA A 1034 -38.16 28.87 39.44
N LEU A 1035 -37.04 29.26 40.06
CA LEU A 1035 -35.86 28.41 40.20
C LEU A 1035 -36.11 27.25 41.18
N GLN A 1036 -36.89 27.46 42.24
CA GLN A 1036 -37.26 26.39 43.18
C GLN A 1036 -38.15 25.33 42.53
N ALA A 1037 -39.05 25.73 41.63
CA ALA A 1037 -39.91 24.82 40.89
C ALA A 1037 -39.21 24.16 39.68
N ALA A 1038 -37.95 24.53 39.38
CA ALA A 1038 -37.23 24.05 38.21
C ALA A 1038 -36.74 22.61 38.39
N THR A 1039 -37.31 21.67 37.63
CA THR A 1039 -36.87 20.27 37.60
C THR A 1039 -35.53 20.05 36.89
N TRP A 1040 -35.08 21.03 36.12
CA TRP A 1040 -33.80 21.01 35.40
C TRP A 1040 -32.61 21.46 36.27
N LEU A 1041 -32.86 22.02 37.46
CA LEU A 1041 -31.83 22.54 38.36
C LEU A 1041 -31.61 21.58 39.53
N SER A 1042 -30.36 21.24 39.82
CA SER A 1042 -29.98 20.47 41.01
C SER A 1042 -28.65 20.96 41.57
N TRP A 1043 -28.41 20.70 42.86
CA TRP A 1043 -27.15 21.05 43.50
C TRP A 1043 -26.71 20.04 44.55
N ASN A 1044 -25.40 20.00 44.80
CA ASN A 1044 -24.76 19.20 45.83
C ASN A 1044 -23.86 20.10 46.69
N ASP A 1045 -24.14 20.15 47.98
CA ASP A 1045 -23.48 20.96 49.00
C ASP A 1045 -22.86 20.11 50.13
N SER A 1046 -22.77 18.79 49.95
CA SER A 1046 -22.25 17.87 50.96
C SER A 1046 -20.82 18.18 51.43
N ALA A 1047 -20.01 18.84 50.59
CA ALA A 1047 -18.59 19.11 50.89
C ALA A 1047 -18.33 20.42 51.65
N ILE A 1048 -19.33 21.30 51.82
CA ILE A 1048 -19.10 22.66 52.36
C ILE A 1048 -19.55 22.87 53.81
N GLY A 1049 -20.13 21.85 54.46
CA GLY A 1049 -20.56 21.92 55.87
C GLY A 1049 -21.70 22.92 56.16
N GLY A 1050 -22.28 23.53 55.13
CA GLY A 1050 -23.45 24.42 55.18
C GLY A 1050 -24.43 24.10 54.04
N ARG A 1051 -25.67 24.59 54.13
CA ARG A 1051 -26.71 24.33 53.12
C ARG A 1051 -26.71 25.41 52.05
N ALA A 1052 -26.54 25.04 50.78
CA ALA A 1052 -26.74 25.96 49.66
C ALA A 1052 -28.25 26.23 49.48
N LEU A 1053 -28.60 27.49 49.24
CA LEU A 1053 -29.98 27.97 49.21
C LEU A 1053 -30.23 28.81 47.96
N ILE A 1054 -31.50 28.87 47.55
CA ILE A 1054 -31.97 29.87 46.59
C ILE A 1054 -32.40 31.10 47.38
N TYR A 1055 -31.78 32.26 47.13
CA TYR A 1055 -32.06 33.50 47.85
C TYR A 1055 -32.05 34.72 46.93
N GLU A 1056 -32.69 35.80 47.37
CA GLU A 1056 -32.68 37.08 46.66
C GLU A 1056 -31.73 38.07 47.33
N TYR A 1057 -30.92 38.75 46.53
CA TYR A 1057 -30.00 39.78 47.01
C TYR A 1057 -29.83 40.86 45.95
N GLN A 1058 -29.97 42.13 46.34
CA GLN A 1058 -29.78 43.29 45.45
C GLN A 1058 -30.51 43.17 44.08
N GLY A 1059 -31.77 42.73 44.08
CA GLY A 1059 -32.59 42.60 42.87
C GLY A 1059 -32.26 41.43 41.95
N ASN A 1060 -31.38 40.52 42.37
CA ASN A 1060 -31.02 39.30 41.65
C ASN A 1060 -31.34 38.06 42.52
N THR A 1061 -31.50 36.92 41.86
CA THR A 1061 -31.70 35.62 42.51
C THR A 1061 -30.41 34.79 42.41
N TYR A 1062 -30.03 34.13 43.48
CA TYR A 1062 -28.80 33.34 43.58
C TYR A 1062 -29.10 31.93 44.04
N LEU A 1063 -28.32 30.95 43.58
CA LEU A 1063 -28.15 29.64 44.21
C LEU A 1063 -26.74 29.58 44.80
N GLY A 1064 -26.65 29.56 46.12
CA GLY A 1064 -25.38 29.69 46.84
C GLY A 1064 -25.51 29.76 48.35
N LEU A 1065 -24.45 30.19 49.02
CA LEU A 1065 -24.47 30.56 50.42
C LEU A 1065 -24.89 32.04 50.54
N PRO A 1066 -25.94 32.36 51.33
CA PRO A 1066 -26.38 33.73 51.50
C PRO A 1066 -25.35 34.55 52.30
N PRO A 1067 -25.11 35.82 51.95
CA PRO A 1067 -24.35 36.73 52.79
C PRO A 1067 -25.14 37.05 54.07
N SER A 1068 -24.44 37.42 55.15
CA SER A 1068 -25.09 37.87 56.39
C SER A 1068 -26.03 39.05 56.12
N GLY A 1069 -27.35 38.83 56.20
CA GLY A 1069 -28.39 39.85 55.96
C GLY A 1069 -29.21 39.72 54.66
N GLY A 1070 -29.03 38.66 53.86
CA GLY A 1070 -29.92 38.38 52.72
C GLY A 1070 -31.33 37.92 53.15
N THR A 1071 -32.38 38.28 52.40
CA THR A 1071 -33.71 37.70 52.59
C THR A 1071 -33.69 36.26 52.07
N VAL A 1072 -33.64 35.31 53.00
CA VAL A 1072 -33.60 33.88 52.68
C VAL A 1072 -35.02 33.33 52.62
N PHE A 1073 -35.43 32.82 51.45
CA PHE A 1073 -36.65 32.03 51.32
C PHE A 1073 -36.28 30.56 51.55
N VAL A 1074 -36.39 30.08 52.80
CA VAL A 1074 -36.25 28.66 53.12
C VAL A 1074 -37.63 28.01 53.05
N VAL A 1075 -37.81 27.07 52.12
CA VAL A 1075 -38.92 26.10 52.20
C VAL A 1075 -38.31 24.71 51.99
N HIS A 1076 -38.74 23.77 52.82
CA HIS A 1076 -38.17 22.44 52.98
C HIS A 1076 -38.07 21.62 51.70
#